data_AF-A0A927Z0K7-F1
#
_entry.id   AF-A0A927Z0K7-F1
#
_cell.length_a   1.000
_cell.length_b   1.000
_cell.length_c   1.000
_cell.angle_alpha   90.00
_cell.angle_beta   90.00
_cell.angle_gamma   90.00
#
_symmetry.space_group_name_H-M   'P 1'
#
loop_
_entity.id
_entity.type
_entity.pdbx_description
1 polymer ?
#
loop_
_entity_poly.entity_id
_entity_poly.type
_entity_poly.pdbx_seq_one_letter_code
_entity_poly.pdbx_strand_id
1 'polypeptide(L)'
;MTDKSGNTIVFGLDIGTRSIVGSVGYMSNNKFNVIAHCVKEHDTRAMIDGQIHDIEKVAETIRFVKKELEKQLDITLSEVCIAAAGRVLKTYNVRADYVRNDDNSITSDEVYNLEMLGVEKAYEIIRKEDPDVEYYCVGYSVIKYYLNDYIMNVLEGHRGKKISADVLATFLPNDVVDGLYNAINLAGLSVVNLTLEPIAAINIAIPEQFRLLNIALVDVGAGTSDISITKDGSIIAYGMIPHAGDEITENIARQCLVDFKTGEKIKIASLKNKSVSYKDIMGMSHKLLQAEARELYKDTVSMMTREIADKIIELNGGKSVSAVFVVGGGGKAYGFTNSLAENLGLANERVALRGEEVLGSVVFEDKTIKKDPLLVTPIGICLNYYAKHNNFIFVNVNDERIKLYDNDKLTVVDAAMQIGFPNEGLFPRRGKELVFKVNGVERMVRGEVGEPAVITINGEEVNLGAKIIKNDNIVIKESTAGSDAKMNIGSLPEFKQSLTLTINANNIVCPKFAMVNKEHVSESHEIQSGDEVEILNYYTVAELMAFMDIAIDTVDITVNNAPALPETKIYERFEVSFAPKKVSNYTAEPNNNEPEDGITETGADETETSEDNATVKPTGAKDVIVIVNKAAVILSGKPAYIFVDILDFYPFDTHKAGGTELVMTVNGQKCDFMTPVHDSDIIELYWK
;
A
#
# COMPACT_ATOMS: atom_id res chain seq x y z
N MET A 1 -20.25 -6.09 -32.50
CA MET A 1 -20.73 -6.07 -33.92
C MET A 1 -20.98 -7.49 -34.45
N THR A 2 -21.77 -7.70 -35.52
CA THR A 2 -22.03 -9.02 -36.13
C THR A 2 -21.68 -9.07 -37.62
N ASP A 3 -21.19 -10.20 -38.12
CA ASP A 3 -21.00 -10.43 -39.57
C ASP A 3 -22.32 -10.81 -40.28
N LYS A 4 -22.23 -11.01 -41.61
CA LYS A 4 -23.37 -11.44 -42.46
C LYS A 4 -23.93 -12.82 -42.11
N SER A 5 -23.16 -13.65 -41.41
CA SER A 5 -23.55 -14.99 -40.97
C SER A 5 -24.12 -15.01 -39.54
N GLY A 6 -24.19 -13.85 -38.88
CA GLY A 6 -24.69 -13.69 -37.51
C GLY A 6 -23.65 -13.93 -36.41
N ASN A 7 -22.36 -14.10 -36.74
CA ASN A 7 -21.31 -14.25 -35.74
C ASN A 7 -20.95 -12.91 -35.12
N THR A 8 -20.77 -12.86 -33.80
CA THR A 8 -20.18 -11.69 -33.12
C THR A 8 -18.72 -11.56 -33.56
N ILE A 9 -18.40 -10.43 -34.20
CA ILE A 9 -17.05 -10.12 -34.68
C ILE A 9 -16.39 -9.07 -33.79
N VAL A 10 -15.07 -9.15 -33.74
CA VAL A 10 -14.20 -8.25 -33.00
C VAL A 10 -13.24 -7.60 -33.97
N PHE A 11 -13.13 -6.28 -33.91
CA PHE A 11 -12.14 -5.50 -34.63
C PHE A 11 -11.04 -5.08 -33.66
N GLY A 12 -9.85 -5.65 -33.79
CA GLY A 12 -8.65 -5.24 -33.05
C GLY A 12 -7.77 -4.33 -33.89
N LEU A 13 -7.20 -3.33 -33.25
CA LEU A 13 -6.34 -2.34 -33.86
C LEU A 13 -5.10 -2.11 -33.01
N ASP A 14 -3.96 -2.48 -33.55
CA ASP A 14 -2.64 -2.20 -33.01
C ASP A 14 -2.14 -0.87 -33.60
N ILE A 15 -1.99 0.15 -32.75
CA ILE A 15 -1.59 1.51 -33.14
C ILE A 15 -0.09 1.67 -32.87
N GLY A 16 0.72 0.95 -33.64
CA GLY A 16 2.17 0.98 -33.49
C GLY A 16 2.82 2.28 -33.98
N THR A 17 4.06 2.51 -33.53
CA THR A 17 4.89 3.68 -33.91
C THR A 17 5.12 3.80 -35.42
N ARG A 18 5.22 2.67 -36.13
CA ARG A 18 5.49 2.62 -37.57
C ARG A 18 4.23 2.49 -38.42
N SER A 19 3.32 1.65 -37.96
CA SER A 19 2.18 1.21 -38.74
C SER A 19 1.03 0.90 -37.83
N ILE A 20 -0.18 1.11 -38.35
CA ILE A 20 -1.41 0.64 -37.74
C ILE A 20 -1.79 -0.69 -38.39
N VAL A 21 -2.04 -1.69 -37.55
CA VAL A 21 -2.44 -3.03 -37.98
C VAL A 21 -3.84 -3.33 -37.48
N GLY A 22 -4.78 -3.48 -38.42
CA GLY A 22 -6.17 -3.84 -38.13
C GLY A 22 -6.44 -5.30 -38.45
N SER A 23 -7.09 -6.01 -37.53
CA SER A 23 -7.54 -7.39 -37.72
C SER A 23 -8.99 -7.54 -37.28
N VAL A 24 -9.79 -8.24 -38.07
CA VAL A 24 -11.19 -8.55 -37.73
C VAL A 24 -11.38 -10.06 -37.72
N GLY A 25 -12.04 -10.57 -36.68
CA GLY A 25 -12.27 -11.99 -36.53
C GLY A 25 -13.33 -12.37 -35.50
N TYR A 26 -13.60 -13.67 -35.42
CA TYR A 26 -14.55 -14.23 -34.45
C TYR A 26 -14.04 -15.55 -33.86
N MET A 27 -14.54 -15.87 -32.67
CA MET A 27 -14.23 -17.12 -31.98
C MET A 27 -15.16 -18.24 -32.45
N SER A 28 -14.61 -19.37 -32.89
CA SER A 28 -15.39 -20.57 -33.24
C SER A 28 -14.58 -21.85 -32.98
N ASN A 29 -15.18 -22.83 -32.30
CA ASN A 29 -14.55 -24.11 -31.97
C ASN A 29 -13.16 -23.97 -31.30
N ASN A 30 -13.03 -23.06 -30.33
CA ASN A 30 -11.76 -22.70 -29.66
C ASN A 30 -10.64 -22.27 -30.60
N LYS A 31 -10.97 -21.83 -31.83
CA LYS A 31 -10.05 -21.17 -32.75
C LYS A 31 -10.52 -19.77 -33.09
N PHE A 32 -9.57 -18.86 -33.23
CA PHE A 32 -9.86 -17.49 -33.67
C PHE A 32 -9.74 -17.42 -35.19
N ASN A 33 -10.83 -17.07 -35.85
CA ASN A 33 -10.92 -17.00 -37.31
C ASN A 33 -10.75 -15.54 -37.73
N VAL A 34 -9.62 -15.21 -38.34
CA VAL A 34 -9.32 -13.90 -38.91
C VAL A 34 -9.94 -13.84 -40.30
N ILE A 35 -10.91 -12.94 -40.49
CA ILE A 35 -11.70 -12.79 -41.70
C ILE A 35 -11.31 -11.57 -42.53
N ALA A 36 -10.69 -10.56 -41.90
CA ALA A 36 -10.10 -9.43 -42.61
C ALA A 36 -8.85 -8.94 -41.88
N HIS A 37 -7.90 -8.42 -42.64
CA HIS A 37 -6.64 -7.91 -42.14
C HIS A 37 -6.14 -6.75 -43.01
N CYS A 38 -5.56 -5.74 -42.38
CA CYS A 38 -5.02 -4.58 -43.07
C CYS A 38 -3.84 -4.00 -42.29
N VAL A 39 -2.79 -3.61 -43.00
CA VAL A 39 -1.61 -2.92 -42.46
C VAL A 39 -1.43 -1.63 -43.23
N LYS A 40 -1.25 -0.51 -42.52
CA LYS A 40 -0.92 0.78 -43.11
C LYS A 40 0.20 1.44 -42.32
N GLU A 41 1.30 1.73 -42.99
CA GLU A 41 2.38 2.56 -42.44
C GLU A 41 1.93 4.01 -42.30
N HIS A 42 2.38 4.68 -41.25
CA HIS A 42 2.20 6.12 -41.09
C HIS A 42 2.98 6.86 -42.19
N ASP A 43 2.36 7.86 -42.81
CA ASP A 43 2.99 8.65 -43.87
C ASP A 43 4.00 9.67 -43.31
N THR A 44 3.90 9.98 -42.01
CA THR A 44 4.82 10.86 -41.26
C THR A 44 5.11 10.28 -39.87
N ARG A 45 6.04 10.89 -39.12
CA ARG A 45 6.36 10.50 -37.73
C ARG A 45 5.28 11.04 -36.76
N ALA A 46 4.03 10.59 -36.94
CA ALA A 46 2.87 10.97 -36.15
C ALA A 46 2.82 10.27 -34.78
N MET A 47 3.55 9.16 -34.66
CA MET A 47 3.79 8.41 -33.44
C MET A 47 5.28 8.44 -33.12
N ILE A 48 5.63 8.57 -31.84
CA ILE A 48 7.01 8.48 -31.34
C ILE A 48 7.00 7.66 -30.05
N ASP A 49 7.81 6.60 -29.98
CA ASP A 49 8.00 5.76 -28.80
C ASP A 49 6.69 5.26 -28.15
N GLY A 50 5.70 4.92 -28.99
CA GLY A 50 4.38 4.42 -28.58
C GLY A 50 3.34 5.51 -28.27
N GLN A 51 3.70 6.80 -28.33
CA GLN A 51 2.77 7.91 -28.06
C GLN A 51 2.34 8.65 -29.33
N ILE A 52 1.12 9.16 -29.31
CA ILE A 52 0.56 9.99 -30.38
C ILE A 52 1.07 11.42 -30.23
N HIS A 53 1.81 11.91 -31.24
CA HIS A 53 2.22 13.30 -31.34
C HIS A 53 1.30 14.13 -32.25
N ASP A 54 0.61 13.48 -33.19
CA ASP A 54 -0.32 14.12 -34.12
C ASP A 54 -1.59 13.28 -34.25
N ILE A 55 -2.62 13.68 -33.48
CA ILE A 55 -3.88 12.95 -33.36
C ILE A 55 -4.60 12.87 -34.72
N GLU A 56 -4.62 13.94 -35.52
CA GLU A 56 -5.36 13.97 -36.78
C GLU A 56 -4.72 13.02 -37.81
N LYS A 57 -3.39 13.00 -37.93
CA LYS A 57 -2.69 12.09 -38.85
C LYS A 57 -2.85 10.62 -38.46
N VAL A 58 -2.84 10.33 -37.16
CA VAL A 58 -3.13 8.97 -36.68
C VAL A 58 -4.59 8.62 -37.02
N ALA A 59 -5.55 9.52 -36.78
CA ALA A 59 -6.96 9.32 -37.14
C ALA A 59 -7.19 9.13 -38.65
N GLU A 60 -6.46 9.83 -39.52
CA GLU A 60 -6.47 9.59 -40.98
C GLU A 60 -6.02 8.16 -41.33
N THR A 61 -4.95 7.69 -40.68
CA THR A 61 -4.40 6.35 -40.87
C THR A 61 -5.38 5.28 -40.38
N ILE A 62 -6.02 5.50 -39.23
CA ILE A 62 -7.09 4.63 -38.70
C ILE A 62 -8.28 4.59 -39.67
N ARG A 63 -8.72 5.74 -40.21
CA ARG A 63 -9.81 5.81 -41.20
C ARG A 63 -9.49 5.02 -42.46
N PHE A 64 -8.24 5.03 -42.91
CA PHE A 64 -7.80 4.22 -44.04
C PHE A 64 -7.94 2.72 -43.73
N VAL A 65 -7.39 2.27 -42.60
CA VAL A 65 -7.45 0.86 -42.16
C VAL A 65 -8.90 0.41 -42.02
N LYS A 66 -9.73 1.21 -41.34
CA LYS A 66 -11.17 0.98 -41.21
C LYS A 66 -11.83 0.77 -42.57
N LYS A 67 -11.66 1.71 -43.51
CA LYS A 67 -12.29 1.63 -44.84
C LYS A 67 -11.89 0.39 -45.62
N GLU A 68 -10.63 -0.04 -45.56
CA GLU A 68 -10.22 -1.26 -46.26
C GLU A 68 -10.73 -2.54 -45.60
N LEU A 69 -10.83 -2.57 -44.27
CA LEU A 69 -11.48 -3.68 -43.57
C LEU A 69 -12.98 -3.75 -43.88
N GLU A 70 -13.68 -2.60 -43.85
CA GLU A 70 -15.10 -2.50 -44.21
C GLU A 70 -15.34 -2.97 -45.65
N LYS A 71 -14.42 -2.66 -46.58
CA LYS A 71 -14.49 -3.14 -47.97
C LYS A 71 -14.26 -4.64 -48.11
N GLN A 72 -13.36 -5.23 -47.32
CA GLN A 72 -13.15 -6.69 -47.30
C GLN A 72 -14.38 -7.43 -46.76
N LEU A 73 -15.09 -6.84 -45.80
CA LEU A 73 -16.18 -7.48 -45.06
C LEU A 73 -17.58 -7.13 -45.59
N ASP A 74 -17.71 -6.01 -46.29
CA ASP A 74 -18.98 -5.40 -46.70
C ASP A 74 -19.93 -5.18 -45.51
N ILE A 75 -19.39 -4.59 -44.44
CA ILE A 75 -20.10 -4.15 -43.22
C ILE A 75 -19.49 -2.83 -42.72
N THR A 76 -20.21 -2.09 -41.88
CA THR A 76 -19.68 -0.91 -41.18
C THR A 76 -19.08 -1.30 -39.83
N LEU A 77 -17.88 -0.82 -39.55
CA LEU A 77 -17.19 -0.99 -38.27
C LEU A 77 -17.43 0.26 -37.41
N SER A 78 -18.04 0.09 -36.24
CA SER A 78 -18.32 1.17 -35.28
C SER A 78 -17.52 1.05 -33.99
N GLU A 79 -17.10 -0.16 -33.63
CA GLU A 79 -16.46 -0.49 -32.36
C GLU A 79 -15.07 -1.07 -32.60
N VAL A 80 -14.12 -0.80 -31.71
CA VAL A 80 -12.73 -1.27 -31.85
C VAL A 80 -12.08 -1.61 -30.51
N CYS A 81 -11.29 -2.67 -30.50
CA CYS A 81 -10.38 -3.04 -29.43
C CYS A 81 -8.98 -2.49 -29.77
N ILE A 82 -8.33 -1.82 -28.84
CA ILE A 82 -7.00 -1.24 -29.01
C ILE A 82 -6.03 -1.76 -27.94
N ALA A 83 -4.73 -1.66 -28.22
CA ALA A 83 -3.71 -1.72 -27.19
C ALA A 83 -3.01 -0.36 -27.06
N ALA A 84 -2.64 -0.02 -25.84
CA ALA A 84 -1.72 1.07 -25.56
C ALA A 84 -0.29 0.54 -25.48
N ALA A 85 0.62 1.28 -26.10
CA ALA A 85 2.07 1.21 -25.90
C ALA A 85 2.54 2.51 -25.23
N GLY A 86 3.70 2.49 -24.57
CA GLY A 86 4.31 3.75 -24.16
C GLY A 86 5.46 3.65 -23.17
N ARG A 87 6.46 4.51 -23.36
CA ARG A 87 7.64 4.69 -22.48
C ARG A 87 7.32 4.84 -20.98
N VAL A 88 6.15 5.40 -20.64
CA VAL A 88 5.82 5.87 -19.28
C VAL A 88 4.93 4.87 -18.52
N LEU A 89 5.01 3.59 -18.90
CA LEU A 89 4.34 2.53 -18.16
C LEU A 89 4.96 2.40 -16.76
N LYS A 90 4.14 2.57 -15.73
CA LYS A 90 4.54 2.29 -14.35
C LYS A 90 3.83 1.04 -13.83
N THR A 91 4.60 0.08 -13.34
CA THR A 91 4.08 -1.17 -12.80
C THR A 91 4.61 -1.38 -11.39
N TYR A 92 3.73 -1.64 -10.44
CA TYR A 92 4.10 -1.88 -9.04
C TYR A 92 3.55 -3.22 -8.56
N ASN A 93 4.38 -3.93 -7.82
CA ASN A 93 3.97 -5.09 -7.05
C ASN A 93 3.78 -4.67 -5.59
N VAL A 94 2.57 -4.80 -5.09
CA VAL A 94 2.18 -4.33 -3.77
C VAL A 94 1.41 -5.42 -3.03
N ARG A 95 1.72 -5.56 -1.74
CA ARG A 95 0.99 -6.46 -0.86
C ARG A 95 -0.15 -5.71 -0.16
N ALA A 96 -1.37 -6.19 -0.39
CA ALA A 96 -2.54 -5.82 0.38
C ALA A 96 -2.76 -6.85 1.50
N ASP A 97 -3.11 -6.37 2.69
CA ASP A 97 -3.43 -7.21 3.84
C ASP A 97 -4.76 -6.72 4.42
N TYR A 98 -5.64 -7.65 4.75
CA TYR A 98 -6.94 -7.38 5.35
C TYR A 98 -7.21 -8.36 6.50
N VAL A 99 -7.42 -7.80 7.70
CA VAL A 99 -7.75 -8.56 8.91
C VAL A 99 -9.26 -8.59 9.06
N ARG A 100 -9.83 -9.79 9.09
CA ARG A 100 -11.27 -10.02 9.14
C ARG A 100 -11.78 -9.99 10.57
N ASN A 101 -13.01 -9.48 10.72
CA ASN A 101 -13.68 -9.33 12.01
C ASN A 101 -14.54 -10.54 12.40
N ASP A 102 -14.86 -11.43 11.45
CA ASP A 102 -15.62 -12.65 11.68
C ASP A 102 -14.94 -13.88 11.03
N ASP A 103 -15.36 -15.07 11.48
CA ASP A 103 -14.93 -16.37 10.93
C ASP A 103 -15.92 -16.90 9.86
N ASN A 104 -16.70 -16.01 9.24
CA ASN A 104 -17.57 -16.41 8.12
C ASN A 104 -16.74 -16.79 6.89
N SER A 105 -17.40 -17.38 5.90
CA SER A 105 -16.75 -17.69 4.63
C SER A 105 -16.34 -16.40 3.91
N ILE A 106 -15.18 -16.43 3.26
CA ILE A 106 -14.70 -15.31 2.46
C ILE A 106 -15.61 -15.10 1.27
N THR A 107 -16.14 -13.89 1.16
CA THR A 107 -17.03 -13.49 0.07
C THR A 107 -16.23 -12.98 -1.12
N SER A 108 -16.83 -13.00 -2.31
CA SER A 108 -16.30 -12.34 -3.51
C SER A 108 -15.96 -10.87 -3.26
N ASP A 109 -16.82 -10.18 -2.51
CA ASP A 109 -16.69 -8.75 -2.20
C ASP A 109 -15.45 -8.48 -1.33
N GLU A 110 -15.14 -9.36 -0.37
CA GLU A 110 -13.92 -9.25 0.44
C GLU A 110 -12.65 -9.50 -0.37
N VAL A 111 -12.68 -10.44 -1.31
CA VAL A 111 -11.55 -10.67 -2.24
C VAL A 111 -11.37 -9.46 -3.14
N TYR A 112 -12.45 -8.90 -3.65
CA TYR A 112 -12.44 -7.69 -4.47
C TYR A 112 -11.84 -6.49 -3.72
N ASN A 113 -12.31 -6.22 -2.50
CA ASN A 113 -11.78 -5.14 -1.67
C ASN A 113 -10.29 -5.31 -1.38
N LEU A 114 -9.83 -6.54 -1.15
CA LEU A 114 -8.42 -6.84 -0.96
C LEU A 114 -7.59 -6.54 -2.21
N GLU A 115 -8.10 -6.86 -3.41
CA GLU A 115 -7.47 -6.51 -4.68
C GLU A 115 -7.36 -4.99 -4.85
N MET A 116 -8.44 -4.26 -4.55
CA MET A 116 -8.50 -2.80 -4.68
C MET A 116 -7.57 -2.08 -3.71
N LEU A 117 -7.45 -2.56 -2.47
CA LEU A 117 -6.44 -2.06 -1.52
C LEU A 117 -5.02 -2.20 -2.08
N GLY A 118 -4.76 -3.23 -2.90
CA GLY A 118 -3.51 -3.36 -3.63
C GLY A 118 -3.35 -2.24 -4.66
N VAL A 119 -4.32 -2.08 -5.56
CA VAL A 119 -4.29 -1.03 -6.60
C VAL A 119 -4.11 0.36 -5.98
N GLU A 120 -4.79 0.67 -4.88
CA GLU A 120 -4.68 1.93 -4.15
C GLU A 120 -3.27 2.16 -3.61
N LYS A 121 -2.69 1.17 -2.93
CA LYS A 121 -1.31 1.25 -2.43
C LYS A 121 -0.32 1.51 -3.56
N ALA A 122 -0.50 0.88 -4.72
CA ALA A 122 0.33 1.15 -5.88
C ALA A 122 0.16 2.59 -6.38
N TYR A 123 -1.07 3.10 -6.40
CA TYR A 123 -1.36 4.46 -6.83
C TYR A 123 -0.82 5.53 -5.87
N GLU A 124 -0.84 5.29 -4.56
CA GLU A 124 -0.22 6.17 -3.57
C GLU A 124 1.30 6.28 -3.77
N ILE A 125 1.97 5.18 -4.13
CA ILE A 125 3.40 5.20 -4.46
C ILE A 125 3.63 6.13 -5.65
N ILE A 126 2.82 6.00 -6.70
CA ILE A 126 2.91 6.85 -7.90
C ILE A 126 2.73 8.33 -7.56
N ARG A 127 1.69 8.67 -6.79
CA ARG A 127 1.43 10.07 -6.39
C ARG A 127 2.58 10.68 -5.57
N LYS A 128 3.32 9.87 -4.82
CA LYS A 128 4.51 10.32 -4.07
C LYS A 128 5.72 10.50 -4.98
N GLU A 129 5.90 9.63 -5.97
CA GLU A 129 7.02 9.68 -6.91
C GLU A 129 6.85 10.76 -7.99
N ASP A 130 5.62 11.04 -8.39
CA ASP A 130 5.29 11.90 -9.53
C ASP A 130 3.95 12.64 -9.31
N PRO A 131 3.92 13.64 -8.39
CA PRO A 131 2.70 14.28 -7.93
C PRO A 131 2.01 15.15 -8.99
N ASP A 132 2.74 15.58 -10.02
CA ASP A 132 2.26 16.51 -11.03
C ASP A 132 1.63 15.80 -12.25
N VAL A 133 1.71 14.48 -12.31
CA VAL A 133 1.20 13.68 -13.44
C VAL A 133 0.07 12.79 -12.95
N GLU A 134 -1.09 12.91 -13.58
CA GLU A 134 -2.20 12.00 -13.33
C GLU A 134 -2.00 10.70 -14.11
N TYR A 135 -2.07 9.60 -13.37
CA TYR A 135 -1.99 8.26 -13.91
C TYR A 135 -3.34 7.58 -13.89
N TYR A 136 -3.52 6.70 -14.87
CA TYR A 136 -4.66 5.86 -15.09
C TYR A 136 -4.31 4.40 -14.84
N CYS A 137 -5.06 3.66 -14.02
CA CYS A 137 -4.85 2.21 -13.86
C CYS A 137 -5.42 1.45 -15.06
N VAL A 138 -4.53 0.99 -15.95
CA VAL A 138 -4.91 0.30 -17.19
C VAL A 138 -5.02 -1.22 -17.02
N GLY A 139 -4.74 -1.73 -15.82
CA GLY A 139 -4.97 -3.11 -15.48
C GLY A 139 -4.24 -3.52 -14.22
N TYR A 140 -4.75 -4.59 -13.60
CA TYR A 140 -4.08 -5.25 -12.51
C TYR A 140 -4.28 -6.77 -12.61
N SER A 141 -3.41 -7.51 -11.93
CA SER A 141 -3.54 -8.96 -11.76
C SER A 141 -3.03 -9.37 -10.39
N VAL A 142 -3.70 -10.34 -9.77
CA VAL A 142 -3.21 -10.94 -8.53
C VAL A 142 -2.15 -11.97 -8.87
N ILE A 143 -0.97 -11.83 -8.25
CA ILE A 143 0.13 -12.78 -8.37
C ILE A 143 -0.17 -13.99 -7.49
N LYS A 144 -0.48 -13.76 -6.21
CA LYS A 144 -0.75 -14.77 -5.18
C LYS A 144 -1.74 -14.23 -4.15
N TYR A 145 -2.59 -15.12 -3.62
CA TYR A 145 -3.33 -14.85 -2.40
C TYR A 145 -2.69 -15.56 -1.21
N TYR A 146 -3.01 -15.07 -0.01
CA TYR A 146 -2.61 -15.67 1.24
C TYR A 146 -3.79 -15.73 2.21
N LEU A 147 -3.94 -16.85 2.89
CA LEU A 147 -4.89 -17.04 3.98
C LEU A 147 -4.11 -17.38 5.25
N ASN A 148 -4.15 -16.50 6.25
CA ASN A 148 -3.33 -16.58 7.46
C ASN A 148 -1.84 -16.83 7.11
N ASP A 149 -1.33 -16.08 6.12
CA ASP A 149 0.04 -16.15 5.60
C ASP A 149 0.41 -17.43 4.82
N TYR A 150 -0.53 -18.38 4.64
CA TYR A 150 -0.36 -19.53 3.74
C TYR A 150 -0.80 -19.19 2.31
N ILE A 151 0.01 -19.55 1.32
CA ILE A 151 -0.30 -19.31 -0.10
C ILE A 151 -1.57 -20.06 -0.52
N MET A 152 -2.47 -19.36 -1.19
CA MET A 152 -3.72 -19.88 -1.73
C MET A 152 -3.88 -19.45 -3.19
N ASN A 153 -4.54 -20.30 -3.98
CA ASN A 153 -4.93 -19.95 -5.36
C ASN A 153 -6.26 -19.18 -5.39
N VAL A 154 -7.18 -19.50 -4.49
CA VAL A 154 -8.50 -18.89 -4.37
C VAL A 154 -8.79 -18.67 -2.88
N LEU A 155 -9.34 -17.50 -2.54
CA LEU A 155 -9.75 -17.17 -1.17
C LEU A 155 -11.24 -17.40 -0.93
N GLU A 156 -12.07 -17.16 -1.95
CA GLU A 156 -13.53 -17.25 -1.85
C GLU A 156 -13.98 -18.60 -1.31
N GLY A 157 -14.91 -18.59 -0.35
CA GLY A 157 -15.45 -19.77 0.31
C GLY A 157 -14.59 -20.33 1.45
N HIS A 158 -13.32 -19.94 1.59
CA HIS A 158 -12.49 -20.33 2.74
C HIS A 158 -12.91 -19.60 4.02
N ARG A 159 -12.32 -19.96 5.17
CA ARG A 159 -12.49 -19.25 6.45
C ARG A 159 -11.11 -18.92 7.02
N GLY A 160 -10.96 -17.72 7.57
CA GLY A 160 -9.73 -17.31 8.24
C GLY A 160 -9.80 -15.89 8.74
N LYS A 161 -8.75 -15.47 9.47
CA LYS A 161 -8.71 -14.18 10.17
C LYS A 161 -7.92 -13.12 9.43
N LYS A 162 -6.99 -13.52 8.55
CA LYS A 162 -6.18 -12.62 7.74
C LYS A 162 -6.17 -13.12 6.31
N ILE A 163 -6.47 -12.22 5.37
CA ILE A 163 -6.24 -12.44 3.94
C ILE A 163 -5.24 -11.43 3.41
N SER A 164 -4.43 -11.85 2.45
CA SER A 164 -3.50 -10.97 1.75
C SER A 164 -3.50 -11.27 0.25
N ALA A 165 -3.16 -10.27 -0.56
CA ALA A 165 -2.94 -10.42 -1.99
C ALA A 165 -1.68 -9.67 -2.41
N ASP A 166 -0.83 -10.33 -3.19
CA ASP A 166 0.23 -9.65 -3.94
C ASP A 166 -0.38 -9.21 -5.28
N VAL A 167 -0.56 -7.91 -5.46
CA VAL A 167 -1.22 -7.31 -6.61
C VAL A 167 -0.17 -6.65 -7.50
N LEU A 168 -0.18 -7.01 -8.79
CA LEU A 168 0.56 -6.33 -9.84
C LEU A 168 -0.37 -5.32 -10.49
N ALA A 169 -0.16 -4.02 -10.24
CA ALA A 169 -0.96 -2.95 -10.81
C ALA A 169 -0.13 -2.15 -11.81
N THR A 170 -0.72 -1.81 -12.95
CA THR A 170 -0.05 -1.12 -14.06
C THR A 170 -0.81 0.14 -14.47
N PHE A 171 -0.04 1.20 -14.72
CA PHE A 171 -0.55 2.54 -14.92
C PHE A 171 0.07 3.22 -16.15
N LEU A 172 -0.73 4.05 -16.81
CA LEU A 172 -0.31 4.93 -17.90
C LEU A 172 -0.75 6.37 -17.61
N PRO A 173 -0.01 7.41 -18.05
CA PRO A 173 -0.44 8.79 -17.92
C PRO A 173 -1.77 9.05 -18.64
N ASN A 174 -2.63 9.89 -18.06
CA ASN A 174 -3.94 10.24 -18.62
C ASN A 174 -3.83 10.76 -20.07
N ASP A 175 -2.87 11.63 -20.35
CA ASP A 175 -2.65 12.21 -21.67
C ASP A 175 -2.42 11.17 -22.78
N VAL A 176 -1.72 10.07 -22.45
CA VAL A 176 -1.44 8.98 -23.40
C VAL A 176 -2.74 8.25 -23.76
N VAL A 177 -3.57 7.97 -22.74
CA VAL A 177 -4.87 7.32 -22.93
C VAL A 177 -5.80 8.23 -23.72
N ASP A 178 -5.88 9.51 -23.38
CA ASP A 178 -6.76 10.46 -24.06
C ASP A 178 -6.35 10.71 -25.51
N GLY A 179 -5.05 10.74 -25.81
CA GLY A 179 -4.55 10.78 -27.18
C GLY A 179 -5.09 9.63 -28.04
N LEU A 180 -5.05 8.40 -27.52
CA LEU A 180 -5.57 7.20 -28.21
C LEU A 180 -7.07 7.31 -28.45
N TYR A 181 -7.84 7.68 -27.42
CA TYR A 181 -9.29 7.84 -27.53
C TYR A 181 -9.68 8.92 -28.53
N ASN A 182 -8.99 10.05 -28.53
CA ASN A 182 -9.26 11.15 -29.45
C ASN A 182 -9.00 10.74 -30.91
N ALA A 183 -7.90 10.04 -31.19
CA ALA A 183 -7.60 9.54 -32.53
C ALA A 183 -8.66 8.54 -33.03
N ILE A 184 -9.13 7.66 -32.16
CA ILE A 184 -10.17 6.67 -32.48
C ILE A 184 -11.54 7.34 -32.72
N ASN A 185 -11.92 8.28 -31.86
CA ASN A 185 -13.17 9.04 -32.00
C ASN A 185 -13.20 9.86 -33.29
N LEU A 186 -12.10 10.53 -33.63
CA LEU A 186 -11.95 11.27 -34.90
C LEU A 186 -12.02 10.36 -36.13
N ALA A 187 -11.65 9.09 -35.97
CA ALA A 187 -11.82 8.07 -37.01
C ALA A 187 -13.25 7.50 -37.12
N GLY A 188 -14.18 7.96 -36.27
CA GLY A 188 -15.57 7.52 -36.24
C GLY A 188 -15.72 6.10 -35.71
N LEU A 189 -14.92 5.75 -34.70
CA LEU A 189 -14.96 4.48 -33.97
C LEU A 189 -15.13 4.76 -32.48
N SER A 190 -15.68 3.80 -31.74
CA SER A 190 -15.72 3.80 -30.28
C SER A 190 -14.88 2.66 -29.72
N VAL A 191 -14.02 2.95 -28.74
CA VAL A 191 -13.23 1.92 -28.06
C VAL A 191 -14.15 1.05 -27.20
N VAL A 192 -14.12 -0.26 -27.42
CA VAL A 192 -14.83 -1.28 -26.61
C VAL A 192 -13.89 -2.16 -25.79
N ASN A 193 -12.59 -2.08 -26.04
CA ASN A 193 -11.57 -2.69 -25.19
C ASN A 193 -10.26 -1.92 -25.38
N LEU A 194 -9.56 -1.57 -24.31
CA LEU A 194 -8.18 -1.11 -24.29
C LEU A 194 -7.40 -2.13 -23.47
N THR A 195 -6.24 -2.56 -23.95
CA THR A 195 -5.33 -3.42 -23.18
C THR A 195 -3.92 -2.86 -23.29
N LEU A 196 -2.95 -3.47 -22.61
CA LEU A 196 -1.54 -3.27 -22.90
C LEU A 196 -1.07 -4.24 -23.98
N GLU A 197 -0.17 -3.80 -24.85
CA GLU A 197 0.52 -4.69 -25.82
C GLU A 197 1.15 -5.93 -25.16
N PRO A 198 1.91 -5.84 -24.05
CA PRO A 198 2.46 -7.03 -23.41
C PRO A 198 1.38 -8.00 -22.90
N ILE A 199 0.20 -7.51 -22.51
CA ILE A 199 -0.95 -8.34 -22.10
C ILE A 199 -1.57 -9.03 -23.34
N ALA A 200 -1.72 -8.30 -24.44
CA ALA A 200 -2.21 -8.86 -25.70
C ALA A 200 -1.27 -9.96 -26.23
N ALA A 201 0.03 -9.68 -26.28
CA ALA A 201 1.03 -10.58 -26.82
C ALA A 201 1.18 -11.86 -25.98
N ILE A 202 1.19 -11.75 -24.64
CA ILE A 202 1.42 -12.91 -23.76
C ILE A 202 0.28 -13.92 -23.77
N ASN A 203 -0.96 -13.48 -23.97
CA ASN A 203 -2.12 -14.38 -24.04
C ASN A 203 -2.07 -15.32 -25.25
N ILE A 204 -1.32 -14.96 -26.30
CA ILE A 204 -1.06 -15.82 -27.46
C ILE A 204 0.27 -16.54 -27.32
N ALA A 205 1.32 -15.82 -26.95
CA ALA A 205 2.68 -16.33 -27.00
C ALA A 205 2.98 -17.33 -25.89
N ILE A 206 2.39 -17.17 -24.69
CA ILE A 206 2.64 -18.01 -23.52
C ILE A 206 1.31 -18.49 -22.91
N PRO A 207 0.81 -19.66 -23.35
CA PRO A 207 -0.33 -20.34 -22.75
C PRO A 207 -0.22 -20.50 -21.23
N GLU A 208 -1.35 -20.51 -20.52
CA GLU A 208 -1.41 -20.58 -19.04
C GLU A 208 -0.62 -21.75 -18.44
N GLN A 209 -0.67 -22.91 -19.07
CA GLN A 209 0.07 -24.11 -18.66
C GLN A 209 1.60 -23.91 -18.60
N PHE A 210 2.15 -22.95 -19.37
CA PHE A 210 3.58 -22.63 -19.35
C PHE A 210 3.93 -21.51 -18.37
N ARG A 211 2.94 -20.81 -17.78
CA ARG A 211 3.17 -19.70 -16.83
C ARG A 211 3.75 -20.16 -15.49
N LEU A 212 3.73 -21.46 -15.20
CA LEU A 212 4.49 -22.05 -14.09
C LEU A 212 6.00 -21.80 -14.22
N LEU A 213 6.49 -21.72 -15.45
CA LEU A 213 7.91 -21.52 -15.74
C LEU A 213 8.27 -20.03 -15.68
N ASN A 214 9.52 -19.77 -15.30
CA ASN A 214 10.07 -18.42 -15.30
C ASN A 214 10.46 -18.00 -16.73
N ILE A 215 9.54 -17.42 -17.50
CA ILE A 215 9.71 -17.07 -18.92
C ILE A 215 9.45 -15.59 -19.11
N ALA A 216 10.32 -14.90 -19.86
CA ALA A 216 10.03 -13.57 -20.37
C ALA A 216 9.47 -13.64 -21.81
N LEU A 217 8.44 -12.86 -22.09
CA LEU A 217 8.07 -12.47 -23.44
C LEU A 217 8.63 -11.08 -23.71
N VAL A 218 9.26 -10.90 -24.87
CA VAL A 218 9.73 -9.62 -25.37
C VAL A 218 9.11 -9.39 -26.75
N ASP A 219 8.14 -8.49 -26.84
CA ASP A 219 7.62 -8.02 -28.12
C ASP A 219 8.43 -6.81 -28.59
N VAL A 220 9.21 -7.00 -29.65
CA VAL A 220 10.10 -5.96 -30.17
C VAL A 220 9.44 -5.32 -31.38
N GLY A 221 8.77 -4.21 -31.14
CA GLY A 221 8.09 -3.42 -32.15
C GLY A 221 9.03 -2.53 -32.97
N ALA A 222 8.47 -1.44 -33.49
CA ALA A 222 9.24 -0.41 -34.19
C ALA A 222 9.84 0.62 -33.22
N GLY A 223 9.03 1.19 -32.32
CA GLY A 223 9.49 2.19 -31.35
C GLY A 223 9.68 1.66 -29.92
N THR A 224 8.99 0.59 -29.54
CA THR A 224 9.01 0.04 -28.18
C THR A 224 9.36 -1.45 -28.16
N SER A 225 9.99 -1.86 -27.07
CA SER A 225 10.15 -3.27 -26.70
C SER A 225 9.36 -3.54 -25.43
N ASP A 226 8.33 -4.37 -25.53
CA ASP A 226 7.36 -4.64 -24.50
C ASP A 226 7.66 -5.97 -23.81
N ILE A 227 7.72 -5.97 -22.48
CA ILE A 227 8.22 -7.08 -21.67
C ILE A 227 7.10 -7.56 -20.75
N SER A 228 6.92 -8.88 -20.67
CA SER A 228 6.12 -9.51 -19.63
C SER A 228 6.84 -10.75 -19.09
N ILE A 229 6.73 -11.00 -17.78
CA ILE A 229 7.42 -12.12 -17.12
C ILE A 229 6.39 -12.99 -16.41
N THR A 230 6.43 -14.29 -16.68
CA THR A 230 5.60 -15.30 -16.00
C THR A 230 6.43 -16.07 -15.00
N LYS A 231 5.85 -16.42 -13.86
CA LYS A 231 6.47 -17.30 -12.86
C LYS A 231 5.40 -17.83 -11.90
N ASP A 232 5.57 -19.07 -11.43
CA ASP A 232 4.68 -19.69 -10.44
C ASP A 232 3.19 -19.70 -10.82
N GLY A 233 2.88 -19.71 -12.13
CA GLY A 233 1.51 -19.76 -12.65
C GLY A 233 0.91 -18.39 -12.94
N SER A 234 1.59 -17.29 -12.58
CA SER A 234 1.08 -15.92 -12.70
C SER A 234 2.01 -15.05 -13.55
N ILE A 235 1.49 -13.92 -14.01
CA ILE A 235 2.32 -12.85 -14.58
C ILE A 235 2.80 -12.00 -13.42
N ILE A 236 4.12 -11.85 -13.28
CA ILE A 236 4.75 -11.18 -12.12
C ILE A 236 5.25 -9.78 -12.43
N ALA A 237 5.37 -9.42 -13.71
CA ALA A 237 5.85 -8.11 -14.13
C ALA A 237 5.43 -7.75 -15.56
N TYR A 238 5.23 -6.45 -15.78
CA TYR A 238 5.16 -5.80 -17.08
C TYR A 238 6.17 -4.66 -17.14
N GLY A 239 6.81 -4.49 -18.29
CA GLY A 239 7.70 -3.36 -18.54
C GLY A 239 7.75 -2.99 -20.00
N MET A 240 8.24 -1.79 -20.30
CA MET A 240 8.41 -1.29 -21.66
C MET A 240 9.72 -0.53 -21.75
N ILE A 241 10.40 -0.64 -22.88
CA ILE A 241 11.62 0.09 -23.19
C ILE A 241 11.43 0.87 -24.49
N PRO A 242 11.79 2.16 -24.57
CA PRO A 242 11.63 2.99 -25.76
C PRO A 242 12.75 2.78 -26.78
N HIS A 243 13.22 1.53 -26.94
CA HIS A 243 14.28 1.16 -27.88
C HIS A 243 13.87 -0.13 -28.59
N ALA A 244 13.77 -0.06 -29.92
CA ALA A 244 13.25 -1.13 -30.76
C ALA A 244 13.75 -1.01 -32.21
N GLY A 245 13.00 -1.55 -33.18
CA GLY A 245 13.45 -1.66 -34.57
C GLY A 245 13.79 -0.35 -35.29
N ASP A 246 13.32 0.80 -34.82
CA ASP A 246 13.60 2.12 -35.39
C ASP A 246 15.06 2.54 -35.10
N GLU A 247 15.65 2.19 -33.96
CA GLU A 247 17.06 2.47 -33.62
C GLU A 247 18.01 1.88 -34.67
N ILE A 248 17.75 0.63 -35.05
CA ILE A 248 18.49 -0.07 -36.12
C ILE A 248 18.37 0.69 -37.43
N THR A 249 17.18 1.19 -37.72
CA THR A 249 16.88 1.84 -38.99
C THR A 249 17.49 3.23 -39.08
N GLU A 250 17.43 4.01 -37.99
CA GLU A 250 18.06 5.32 -37.90
C GLU A 250 19.58 5.20 -38.01
N ASN A 251 20.18 4.17 -37.41
CA ASN A 251 21.61 3.92 -37.54
C ASN A 251 21.99 3.59 -39.01
N ILE A 252 21.27 2.66 -39.65
CA ILE A 252 21.48 2.35 -41.07
C ILE A 252 21.30 3.60 -41.93
N ALA A 253 20.24 4.38 -41.71
CA ALA A 253 19.96 5.59 -42.48
C ALA A 253 21.10 6.61 -42.35
N ARG A 254 21.63 6.80 -41.14
CA ARG A 254 22.77 7.69 -40.86
C ARG A 254 24.05 7.21 -41.54
N GLN A 255 24.40 5.93 -41.42
CA GLN A 255 25.64 5.39 -42.00
C GLN A 255 25.59 5.32 -43.53
N CYS A 256 24.42 4.98 -44.09
CA CYS A 256 24.22 4.92 -45.54
C CYS A 256 23.89 6.28 -46.17
N LEU A 257 23.69 7.33 -45.38
CA LEU A 257 23.26 8.66 -45.81
C LEU A 257 21.99 8.59 -46.68
N VAL A 258 20.95 7.92 -46.18
CA VAL A 258 19.66 7.76 -46.85
C VAL A 258 18.51 8.26 -45.98
N ASP A 259 17.34 8.47 -46.58
CA ASP A 259 16.12 8.68 -45.81
C ASP A 259 15.74 7.44 -44.99
N PHE A 260 14.89 7.64 -43.98
CA PHE A 260 14.45 6.57 -43.09
C PHE A 260 13.83 5.40 -43.88
N LYS A 261 12.97 5.70 -44.86
CA LYS A 261 12.25 4.68 -45.64
C LYS A 261 13.20 3.77 -46.41
N THR A 262 14.30 4.32 -46.90
CA THR A 262 15.35 3.59 -47.59
C THR A 262 16.23 2.82 -46.60
N GLY A 263 16.52 3.39 -45.43
CA GLY A 263 17.14 2.69 -44.31
C GLY A 263 16.36 1.42 -43.91
N GLU A 264 15.02 1.52 -43.81
CA GLU A 264 14.15 0.39 -43.47
C GLU A 264 14.22 -0.70 -44.53
N LYS A 265 14.21 -0.31 -45.82
CA LYS A 265 14.37 -1.26 -46.92
C LYS A 265 15.72 -1.97 -46.86
N ILE A 266 16.81 -1.28 -46.51
CA ILE A 266 18.13 -1.87 -46.31
C ILE A 266 18.10 -2.86 -45.14
N LYS A 267 17.50 -2.48 -44.01
CA LYS A 267 17.32 -3.34 -42.83
C LYS A 267 16.58 -4.63 -43.17
N ILE A 268 15.40 -4.54 -43.79
CA ILE A 268 14.60 -5.72 -44.15
C ILE A 268 15.35 -6.58 -45.20
N ALA A 269 16.01 -5.95 -46.17
CA ALA A 269 16.79 -6.66 -47.18
C ALA A 269 17.96 -7.44 -46.57
N SER A 270 18.59 -6.97 -45.48
CA SER A 270 19.69 -7.68 -44.82
C SER A 270 19.28 -9.04 -44.23
N LEU A 271 17.99 -9.27 -44.03
CA LEU A 271 17.47 -10.54 -43.50
C LEU A 271 17.34 -11.61 -44.59
N LYS A 272 16.96 -11.22 -45.81
CA LYS A 272 16.56 -12.16 -46.88
C LYS A 272 17.47 -12.12 -48.12
N ASN A 273 18.04 -10.97 -48.44
CA ASN A 273 18.75 -10.74 -49.70
C ASN A 273 20.27 -10.80 -49.50
N LYS A 274 20.98 -11.30 -50.51
CA LYS A 274 22.46 -11.36 -50.50
C LYS A 274 23.10 -9.97 -50.59
N SER A 275 22.40 -9.00 -51.18
CA SER A 275 22.84 -7.61 -51.28
C SER A 275 21.64 -6.69 -51.51
N VAL A 276 21.81 -5.41 -51.20
CA VAL A 276 20.84 -4.35 -51.47
C VAL A 276 21.54 -3.20 -52.20
N SER A 277 20.90 -2.69 -53.25
CA SER A 277 21.35 -1.48 -53.94
C SER A 277 20.46 -0.31 -53.57
N TYR A 278 21.08 0.83 -53.28
CA TYR A 278 20.38 2.06 -52.88
C TYR A 278 21.09 3.29 -53.45
N LYS A 279 20.41 4.43 -53.39
CA LYS A 279 21.00 5.74 -53.67
C LYS A 279 21.04 6.57 -52.39
N ASP A 280 22.16 7.20 -52.10
CA ASP A 280 22.27 8.13 -50.98
C ASP A 280 21.61 9.49 -51.30
N ILE A 281 21.59 10.39 -50.33
CA ILE A 281 21.06 11.76 -50.49
C ILE A 281 21.80 12.58 -51.55
N MET A 282 23.03 12.18 -51.94
CA MET A 282 23.81 12.82 -53.00
C MET A 282 23.53 12.20 -54.39
N GLY A 283 22.65 11.19 -54.45
CA GLY A 283 22.29 10.47 -55.67
C GLY A 283 23.31 9.41 -56.11
N MET A 284 24.36 9.16 -55.33
CA MET A 284 25.37 8.15 -55.63
C MET A 284 24.79 6.75 -55.39
N SER A 285 25.04 5.84 -56.31
CA SER A 285 24.53 4.47 -56.23
C SER A 285 25.52 3.58 -55.48
N HIS A 286 25.02 2.92 -54.44
CA HIS A 286 25.78 2.01 -53.59
C HIS A 286 25.21 0.60 -53.69
N LYS A 287 26.05 -0.39 -53.42
CA LYS A 287 25.65 -1.79 -53.27
C LYS A 287 26.26 -2.33 -51.98
N LEU A 288 25.38 -2.72 -51.07
CA LEU A 288 25.74 -3.22 -49.76
C LEU A 288 25.49 -4.73 -49.72
N LEU A 289 26.49 -5.50 -49.32
CA LEU A 289 26.35 -6.93 -49.09
C LEU A 289 25.59 -7.19 -47.79
N GLN A 290 25.00 -8.38 -47.68
CA GLN A 290 24.23 -8.78 -46.50
C GLN A 290 25.06 -8.69 -45.20
N ALA A 291 26.31 -9.17 -45.21
CA ALA A 291 27.18 -9.14 -44.05
C ALA A 291 27.56 -7.72 -43.64
N GLU A 292 27.83 -6.85 -44.62
CA GLU A 292 28.14 -5.43 -44.38
C GLU A 292 26.93 -4.73 -43.76
N ALA A 293 25.74 -4.94 -44.32
CA ALA A 293 24.50 -4.37 -43.78
C ALA A 293 24.26 -4.80 -42.33
N ARG A 294 24.54 -6.05 -41.98
CA ARG A 294 24.42 -6.59 -40.62
C ARG A 294 25.44 -5.98 -39.66
N GLU A 295 26.65 -5.72 -40.12
CA GLU A 295 27.69 -5.10 -39.30
C GLU A 295 27.33 -3.65 -38.96
N LEU A 296 26.68 -2.89 -39.85
CA LEU A 296 26.29 -1.49 -39.60
C LEU A 296 25.47 -1.31 -38.31
N TYR A 297 24.62 -2.28 -37.97
CA TYR A 297 23.70 -2.19 -36.83
C TYR A 297 23.97 -3.17 -35.70
N LYS A 298 25.07 -3.93 -35.76
CA LYS A 298 25.42 -4.93 -34.75
C LYS A 298 25.54 -4.34 -33.34
N ASP A 299 26.20 -3.20 -33.22
CA ASP A 299 26.36 -2.51 -31.94
C ASP A 299 25.03 -1.98 -31.42
N THR A 300 24.13 -1.52 -32.30
CA THR A 300 22.78 -1.11 -31.94
C THR A 300 21.97 -2.28 -31.39
N VAL A 301 22.03 -3.45 -32.03
CA VAL A 301 21.38 -4.67 -31.52
C VAL A 301 21.95 -5.04 -30.16
N SER A 302 23.27 -4.97 -29.97
CA SER A 302 23.92 -5.28 -28.69
C SER A 302 23.48 -4.34 -27.56
N MET A 303 23.37 -3.04 -27.85
CA MET A 303 22.85 -2.06 -26.91
C MET A 303 21.40 -2.35 -26.54
N MET A 304 20.53 -2.55 -27.52
CA MET A 304 19.11 -2.81 -27.28
C MET A 304 18.89 -4.09 -26.46
N THR A 305 19.58 -5.18 -26.80
CA THR A 305 19.43 -6.45 -26.09
C THR A 305 20.00 -6.40 -24.68
N ARG A 306 21.04 -5.59 -24.43
CA ARG A 306 21.54 -5.32 -23.08
C ARG A 306 20.48 -4.61 -22.24
N GLU A 307 19.88 -3.53 -22.74
CA GLU A 307 18.85 -2.81 -21.99
C GLU A 307 17.61 -3.68 -21.72
N ILE A 308 17.19 -4.48 -22.70
CA ILE A 308 16.13 -5.48 -22.51
C ILE A 308 16.51 -6.50 -21.45
N ALA A 309 17.75 -7.01 -21.46
CA ALA A 309 18.22 -7.96 -20.46
C ALA A 309 18.25 -7.36 -19.06
N ASP A 310 18.80 -6.15 -18.92
CA ASP A 310 18.87 -5.42 -17.65
C ASP A 310 17.47 -5.20 -17.08
N LYS A 311 16.51 -4.80 -17.93
CA LYS A 311 15.12 -4.62 -17.50
C LYS A 311 14.43 -5.93 -17.12
N ILE A 312 14.68 -7.02 -17.85
CA ILE A 312 14.17 -8.35 -17.47
C ILE A 312 14.72 -8.76 -16.10
N ILE A 313 16.01 -8.55 -15.85
CA ILE A 313 16.67 -8.89 -14.59
C ILE A 313 16.08 -8.05 -13.45
N GLU A 314 15.92 -6.74 -13.65
CA GLU A 314 15.28 -5.82 -12.71
C GLU A 314 13.86 -6.30 -12.34
N LEU A 315 13.01 -6.52 -13.36
CA LEU A 315 11.61 -6.93 -13.19
C LEU A 315 11.46 -8.33 -12.56
N ASN A 316 12.44 -9.21 -12.74
CA ASN A 316 12.45 -10.55 -12.14
C ASN A 316 13.21 -10.61 -10.79
N GLY A 317 13.37 -9.46 -10.11
CA GLY A 317 13.93 -9.38 -8.77
C GLY A 317 15.44 -9.61 -8.71
N GLY A 318 16.17 -9.05 -9.67
CA GLY A 318 17.62 -9.13 -9.78
C GLY A 318 18.15 -10.45 -10.31
N LYS A 319 17.32 -11.26 -10.97
CA LYS A 319 17.69 -12.58 -11.51
C LYS A 319 17.28 -12.72 -12.97
N SER A 320 18.07 -13.49 -13.73
CA SER A 320 17.69 -13.87 -15.10
C SER A 320 16.50 -14.85 -15.12
N VAL A 321 15.83 -14.93 -16.27
CA VAL A 321 14.72 -15.84 -16.54
C VAL A 321 15.21 -17.21 -17.02
N SER A 322 14.33 -18.20 -17.12
CA SER A 322 14.72 -19.54 -17.62
C SER A 322 14.71 -19.63 -19.15
N ALA A 323 13.87 -18.84 -19.80
CA ALA A 323 13.78 -18.74 -21.26
C ALA A 323 13.16 -17.39 -21.67
N VAL A 324 13.39 -16.99 -22.92
CA VAL A 324 12.81 -15.79 -23.51
C VAL A 324 12.14 -16.12 -24.84
N PHE A 325 10.88 -15.73 -24.98
CA PHE A 325 10.19 -15.73 -26.26
C PHE A 325 10.24 -14.32 -26.82
N VAL A 326 10.81 -14.18 -28.02
CA VAL A 326 10.86 -12.91 -28.73
C VAL A 326 9.76 -12.91 -29.79
N VAL A 327 8.95 -11.86 -29.84
CA VAL A 327 7.95 -11.62 -30.90
C VAL A 327 8.17 -10.22 -31.51
N GLY A 328 7.30 -9.81 -32.43
CA GLY A 328 7.42 -8.51 -33.08
C GLY A 328 8.41 -8.47 -34.25
N GLY A 329 8.40 -7.35 -34.97
CA GLY A 329 9.18 -7.15 -36.18
C GLY A 329 10.67 -6.89 -35.93
N GLY A 330 10.99 -6.11 -34.90
CA GLY A 330 12.36 -5.75 -34.55
C GLY A 330 13.18 -6.94 -34.05
N GLY A 331 12.53 -7.92 -33.41
CA GLY A 331 13.16 -9.15 -32.92
C GLY A 331 13.72 -10.06 -34.03
N LYS A 332 13.37 -9.78 -35.28
CA LYS A 332 13.92 -10.47 -36.47
C LYS A 332 15.31 -9.99 -36.87
N ALA A 333 15.80 -8.90 -36.29
CA ALA A 333 17.12 -8.37 -36.59
C ALA A 333 18.19 -9.46 -36.41
N TYR A 334 19.13 -9.53 -37.35
CA TYR A 334 20.18 -10.55 -37.30
C TYR A 334 20.99 -10.43 -36.00
N GLY A 335 21.17 -11.55 -35.30
CA GLY A 335 21.93 -11.62 -34.05
C GLY A 335 21.15 -11.22 -32.79
N PHE A 336 19.91 -10.77 -32.91
CA PHE A 336 19.12 -10.26 -31.78
C PHE A 336 18.94 -11.30 -30.66
N THR A 337 18.42 -12.50 -30.97
CA THR A 337 18.19 -13.55 -29.97
C THR A 337 19.48 -14.05 -29.33
N ASN A 338 20.57 -14.16 -30.10
CA ASN A 338 21.87 -14.60 -29.59
C ASN A 338 22.46 -13.56 -28.63
N SER A 339 22.44 -12.29 -29.04
CA SER A 339 22.93 -11.18 -28.20
C SER A 339 22.10 -11.03 -26.92
N LEU A 340 20.78 -11.24 -26.98
CA LEU A 340 19.93 -11.26 -25.79
C LEU A 340 20.23 -12.45 -24.88
N ALA A 341 20.47 -13.64 -25.45
CA ALA A 341 20.87 -14.82 -24.68
C ALA A 341 22.20 -14.60 -23.94
N GLU A 342 23.19 -14.00 -24.60
CA GLU A 342 24.47 -13.65 -24.00
C GLU A 342 24.32 -12.68 -22.83
N ASN A 343 23.57 -11.59 -22.99
CA ASN A 343 23.34 -10.60 -21.93
C ASN A 343 22.55 -11.19 -20.74
N LEU A 344 21.66 -12.17 -20.97
CA LEU A 344 20.91 -12.85 -19.92
C LEU A 344 21.65 -14.06 -19.30
N GLY A 345 22.81 -14.43 -19.82
CA GLY A 345 23.54 -15.63 -19.39
C GLY A 345 22.80 -16.93 -19.70
N LEU A 346 22.03 -16.98 -20.79
CA LEU A 346 21.23 -18.13 -21.23
C LEU A 346 21.88 -18.85 -22.41
N ALA A 347 21.59 -20.14 -22.53
CA ALA A 347 21.88 -20.89 -23.74
C ALA A 347 21.05 -20.33 -24.91
N ASN A 348 21.64 -20.26 -26.11
CA ASN A 348 21.00 -19.67 -27.29
C ASN A 348 19.64 -20.33 -27.62
N GLU A 349 19.49 -21.62 -27.35
CA GLU A 349 18.25 -22.38 -27.61
C GLU A 349 17.09 -21.96 -26.69
N ARG A 350 17.39 -21.26 -25.58
CA ARG A 350 16.41 -20.77 -24.61
C ARG A 350 15.91 -19.36 -24.92
N VAL A 351 16.48 -18.68 -25.92
CA VAL A 351 15.99 -17.39 -26.42
C VAL A 351 15.60 -17.55 -27.87
N ALA A 352 14.31 -17.43 -28.18
CA ALA A 352 13.85 -17.78 -29.51
C ALA A 352 12.75 -16.86 -30.03
N LEU A 353 12.86 -16.53 -31.32
CA LEU A 353 11.83 -15.83 -32.07
C LEU A 353 10.62 -16.75 -32.27
N ARG A 354 9.42 -16.25 -31.98
CA ARG A 354 8.15 -16.97 -32.07
C ARG A 354 7.16 -16.22 -32.97
N GLY A 355 6.38 -16.96 -33.73
CA GLY A 355 5.35 -16.42 -34.61
C GLY A 355 4.36 -17.50 -35.00
N GLU A 356 4.64 -18.26 -36.06
CA GLU A 356 3.78 -19.36 -36.51
C GLU A 356 3.45 -20.36 -35.40
N GLU A 357 4.45 -20.76 -34.62
CA GLU A 357 4.34 -21.73 -33.52
C GLU A 357 3.28 -21.32 -32.47
N VAL A 358 3.20 -20.03 -32.15
CA VAL A 358 2.30 -19.51 -31.10
C VAL A 358 0.93 -19.12 -31.65
N LEU A 359 0.79 -18.99 -32.97
CA LEU A 359 -0.47 -18.70 -33.66
C LEU A 359 -1.23 -19.98 -34.05
N GLY A 360 -0.96 -21.12 -33.41
CA GLY A 360 -1.56 -22.42 -33.75
C GLY A 360 -3.09 -22.48 -33.66
N SER A 361 -3.67 -21.73 -32.70
CA SER A 361 -5.13 -21.59 -32.51
C SER A 361 -5.78 -20.56 -33.44
N VAL A 362 -5.00 -19.87 -34.28
CA VAL A 362 -5.48 -18.85 -35.20
C VAL A 362 -5.61 -19.42 -36.61
N VAL A 363 -6.75 -19.17 -37.24
CA VAL A 363 -7.05 -19.53 -38.62
C VAL A 363 -7.26 -18.24 -39.42
N PHE A 364 -6.54 -18.09 -40.53
CA PHE A 364 -6.78 -17.01 -41.49
C PHE A 364 -7.66 -17.56 -42.62
N GLU A 365 -8.75 -16.85 -42.92
CA GLU A 365 -9.57 -17.17 -44.10
C GLU A 365 -8.79 -16.88 -45.38
N ASP A 366 -8.12 -15.73 -45.45
CA ASP A 366 -7.16 -15.43 -46.50
C ASP A 366 -5.90 -16.30 -46.35
N LYS A 367 -5.74 -17.25 -47.27
CA LYS A 367 -4.60 -18.19 -47.30
C LYS A 367 -3.30 -17.56 -47.78
N THR A 368 -3.31 -16.31 -48.25
CA THR A 368 -2.10 -15.58 -48.63
C THR A 368 -1.36 -15.02 -47.42
N ILE A 369 -2.05 -14.83 -46.30
CA ILE A 369 -1.45 -14.35 -45.05
C ILE A 369 -0.61 -15.45 -44.42
N LYS A 370 0.70 -15.20 -44.30
CA LYS A 370 1.62 -16.09 -43.59
C LYS A 370 1.66 -15.73 -42.11
N LYS A 371 1.58 -16.74 -41.26
CA LYS A 371 1.77 -16.58 -39.82
C LYS A 371 3.18 -16.08 -39.55
N ASP A 372 3.28 -15.02 -38.75
CA ASP A 372 4.51 -14.26 -38.59
C ASP A 372 4.53 -13.58 -37.21
N PRO A 373 5.71 -13.37 -36.58
CA PRO A 373 5.82 -12.66 -35.31
C PRO A 373 5.09 -11.30 -35.24
N LEU A 374 4.95 -10.56 -36.35
CA LEU A 374 4.23 -9.27 -36.36
C LEU A 374 2.71 -9.40 -36.15
N LEU A 375 2.15 -10.60 -36.29
CA LEU A 375 0.70 -10.81 -36.15
C LEU A 375 0.28 -11.14 -34.72
N VAL A 376 1.24 -11.43 -33.83
CA VAL A 376 0.96 -11.84 -32.45
C VAL A 376 0.16 -10.76 -31.72
N THR A 377 0.64 -9.53 -31.68
CA THR A 377 0.02 -8.45 -30.89
C THR A 377 -1.35 -8.02 -31.45
N PRO A 378 -1.52 -7.77 -32.77
CA PRO A 378 -2.83 -7.43 -33.33
C PRO A 378 -3.91 -8.50 -33.08
N ILE A 379 -3.54 -9.79 -33.13
CA ILE A 379 -4.47 -10.87 -32.82
C ILE A 379 -4.71 -10.97 -31.31
N GLY A 380 -3.68 -10.69 -30.51
CA GLY A 380 -3.75 -10.66 -29.06
C GLY A 380 -4.78 -9.65 -28.57
N ILE A 381 -4.85 -8.49 -29.21
CA ILE A 381 -5.84 -7.45 -28.95
C ILE A 381 -7.27 -7.97 -29.22
N CYS A 382 -7.46 -8.69 -30.33
CA CYS A 382 -8.76 -9.29 -30.65
C CYS A 382 -9.15 -10.37 -29.63
N LEU A 383 -8.22 -11.24 -29.26
CA LEU A 383 -8.48 -12.31 -28.30
C LEU A 383 -8.71 -11.79 -26.88
N ASN A 384 -8.07 -10.67 -26.52
CA ASN A 384 -8.26 -10.04 -25.22
C ASN A 384 -9.73 -9.72 -24.97
N TYR A 385 -10.47 -9.26 -26.00
CA TYR A 385 -11.91 -9.02 -25.92
C TYR A 385 -12.71 -10.21 -25.35
N TYR A 386 -12.33 -11.45 -25.69
CA TYR A 386 -13.03 -12.65 -25.20
C TYR A 386 -12.56 -13.11 -23.82
N ALA A 387 -11.37 -12.68 -23.39
CA ALA A 387 -10.81 -13.02 -22.09
C ALA A 387 -11.22 -12.02 -21.00
N LYS A 388 -11.30 -10.73 -21.36
CA LYS A 388 -11.65 -9.59 -20.49
C LYS A 388 -12.27 -8.48 -21.33
N HIS A 389 -13.43 -7.93 -20.96
CA HIS A 389 -13.91 -6.69 -21.56
C HIS A 389 -13.33 -5.52 -20.75
N ASN A 390 -12.33 -4.82 -21.31
CA ASN A 390 -11.73 -3.64 -20.68
C ASN A 390 -12.00 -2.34 -21.45
N ASN A 391 -13.18 -1.72 -21.35
CA ASN A 391 -13.49 -0.46 -22.04
C ASN A 391 -13.33 0.75 -21.10
N PHE A 392 -13.53 1.98 -21.58
CA PHE A 392 -13.76 3.11 -20.68
C PHE A 392 -15.23 3.53 -20.72
N ILE A 393 -15.83 3.70 -19.55
CA ILE A 393 -17.15 4.27 -19.36
C ILE A 393 -17.06 5.66 -18.75
N PHE A 394 -18.11 6.45 -18.95
CA PHE A 394 -18.29 7.71 -18.24
C PHE A 394 -19.40 7.54 -17.22
N VAL A 395 -19.19 8.02 -16.00
CA VAL A 395 -20.20 8.04 -14.93
C VAL A 395 -20.16 9.37 -14.21
N ASN A 396 -21.20 9.66 -13.44
CA ASN A 396 -21.22 10.80 -12.54
C ASN A 396 -21.04 10.29 -11.11
N VAL A 397 -20.08 10.82 -10.35
CA VAL A 397 -19.90 10.52 -8.93
C VAL A 397 -20.01 11.83 -8.16
N ASN A 398 -20.95 11.94 -7.22
CA ASN A 398 -21.16 13.16 -6.43
C ASN A 398 -21.21 14.44 -7.30
N ASP A 399 -21.98 14.39 -8.39
CA ASP A 399 -22.15 15.44 -9.41
C ASP A 399 -20.91 15.75 -10.29
N GLU A 400 -19.81 15.03 -10.12
CA GLU A 400 -18.63 15.11 -10.98
C GLU A 400 -18.66 14.03 -12.07
N ARG A 401 -18.53 14.45 -13.33
CA ARG A 401 -18.47 13.50 -14.45
C ARG A 401 -17.04 12.99 -14.62
N ILE A 402 -16.86 11.70 -14.40
CA ILE A 402 -15.56 11.03 -14.48
C ILE A 402 -15.51 9.95 -15.56
N LYS A 403 -14.31 9.71 -16.05
CA LYS A 403 -13.99 8.66 -17.01
C LYS A 403 -13.31 7.51 -16.26
N LEU A 404 -13.90 6.33 -16.34
CA LEU A 404 -13.44 5.10 -15.68
C LEU A 404 -13.16 4.02 -16.72
N TYR A 405 -12.27 3.09 -16.39
CA TYR A 405 -11.86 1.97 -17.21
C TYR A 405 -12.49 0.73 -16.65
N ASP A 406 -13.52 0.30 -17.34
CA ASP A 406 -14.29 -0.87 -17.04
C ASP A 406 -13.63 -2.13 -17.57
N ASN A 407 -13.03 -2.91 -16.68
CA ASN A 407 -12.40 -4.22 -16.91
C ASN A 407 -13.32 -5.42 -16.60
N ASP A 408 -14.64 -5.26 -16.76
CA ASP A 408 -15.73 -6.16 -16.32
C ASP A 408 -15.89 -6.30 -14.79
N LYS A 409 -14.98 -5.68 -14.04
CA LYS A 409 -15.00 -5.64 -12.58
C LYS A 409 -15.17 -4.23 -12.04
N LEU A 410 -15.55 -3.23 -12.85
CA LEU A 410 -15.67 -1.86 -12.37
C LEU A 410 -16.79 -1.72 -11.34
N THR A 411 -16.44 -1.13 -10.21
CA THR A 411 -17.31 -0.96 -9.05
C THR A 411 -17.29 0.47 -8.53
N VAL A 412 -18.17 0.74 -7.56
CA VAL A 412 -18.22 2.04 -6.85
C VAL A 412 -16.89 2.40 -6.20
N VAL A 413 -16.10 1.43 -5.75
CA VAL A 413 -14.75 1.69 -5.21
C VAL A 413 -13.85 2.33 -6.26
N ASP A 414 -13.81 1.80 -7.49
CA ASP A 414 -12.95 2.33 -8.55
C ASP A 414 -13.31 3.77 -8.90
N ALA A 415 -14.61 4.05 -8.93
CA ALA A 415 -15.15 5.38 -9.17
C ALA A 415 -14.76 6.37 -8.07
N ALA A 416 -14.84 5.94 -6.81
CA ALA A 416 -14.43 6.72 -5.64
C ALA A 416 -12.92 6.97 -5.63
N MET A 417 -12.10 5.96 -5.93
CA MET A 417 -10.65 6.09 -5.98
C MET A 417 -10.18 7.08 -7.05
N GLN A 418 -10.83 7.08 -8.23
CA GLN A 418 -10.47 7.96 -9.34
C GLN A 418 -10.66 9.44 -8.99
N ILE A 419 -11.72 9.80 -8.26
CA ILE A 419 -11.91 11.18 -7.76
C ILE A 419 -11.07 11.49 -6.52
N GLY A 420 -10.22 10.55 -6.09
CA GLY A 420 -9.43 10.69 -4.87
C GLY A 420 -10.28 10.72 -3.60
N PHE A 421 -11.45 10.09 -3.60
CA PHE A 421 -12.28 9.97 -2.41
C PHE A 421 -11.50 9.22 -1.31
N PRO A 422 -11.43 9.75 -0.08
CA PRO A 422 -10.61 9.15 0.96
C PRO A 422 -11.17 7.79 1.38
N ASN A 423 -10.29 6.79 1.48
CA ASN A 423 -10.63 5.44 1.95
C ASN A 423 -11.32 5.46 3.33
N GLU A 424 -10.90 6.36 4.23
CA GLU A 424 -11.54 6.57 5.55
C GLU A 424 -13.02 7.00 5.48
N GLY A 425 -13.46 7.52 4.34
CA GLY A 425 -14.84 7.89 4.05
C GLY A 425 -15.62 6.79 3.32
N LEU A 426 -14.97 5.72 2.83
CA LEU A 426 -15.66 4.58 2.21
C LEU A 426 -15.90 3.45 3.21
N PHE A 427 -14.94 3.23 4.12
CA PHE A 427 -14.97 2.12 5.06
C PHE A 427 -15.18 2.61 6.50
N PRO A 428 -16.13 1.99 7.24
CA PRO A 428 -16.40 2.37 8.61
C PRO A 428 -15.16 2.17 9.46
N ARG A 429 -14.81 3.21 10.22
CA ARG A 429 -13.67 3.16 11.12
C ARG A 429 -14.12 2.72 12.50
N ARG A 430 -13.22 2.03 13.19
CA ARG A 430 -13.44 1.67 14.59
C ARG A 430 -13.02 2.83 15.48
N GLY A 431 -13.79 3.07 16.54
CA GLY A 431 -13.38 3.95 17.62
C GLY A 431 -12.09 3.44 18.27
N LYS A 432 -11.35 4.36 18.91
CA LYS A 432 -10.08 4.05 19.57
C LYS A 432 -10.28 2.98 20.64
N GLU A 433 -9.29 2.09 20.75
CA GLU A 433 -9.24 1.11 21.83
C GLU A 433 -8.80 1.76 23.16
N LEU A 434 -9.34 1.24 24.24
CA LEU A 434 -9.00 1.63 25.61
C LEU A 434 -8.05 0.59 26.17
N VAL A 435 -6.79 0.97 26.40
CA VAL A 435 -5.76 0.10 26.98
C VAL A 435 -5.44 0.61 28.38
N PHE A 436 -5.51 -0.25 29.39
CA PHE A 436 -5.28 0.10 30.80
C PHE A 436 -4.78 -1.11 31.57
N LYS A 437 -4.34 -0.93 32.83
CA LYS A 437 -3.93 -2.03 33.70
C LYS A 437 -4.91 -2.22 34.84
N VAL A 438 -5.19 -3.47 35.18
CA VAL A 438 -5.92 -3.84 36.41
C VAL A 438 -5.02 -4.74 37.25
N ASN A 439 -4.66 -4.30 38.45
CA ASN A 439 -3.76 -5.02 39.35
C ASN A 439 -2.45 -5.46 38.66
N GLY A 440 -1.88 -4.58 37.85
CA GLY A 440 -0.64 -4.83 37.09
C GLY A 440 -0.80 -5.64 35.80
N VAL A 441 -2.00 -6.16 35.48
CA VAL A 441 -2.28 -6.90 34.25
C VAL A 441 -2.90 -5.98 33.20
N GLU A 442 -2.30 -5.93 32.01
CA GLU A 442 -2.83 -5.14 30.89
C GLU A 442 -4.17 -5.70 30.38
N ARG A 443 -5.12 -4.79 30.16
CA ARG A 443 -6.47 -5.03 29.65
C ARG A 443 -6.69 -4.11 28.46
N MET A 444 -7.46 -4.60 27.50
CA MET A 444 -7.87 -3.81 26.33
C MET A 444 -9.36 -4.00 26.06
N VAL A 445 -10.05 -2.88 25.87
CA VAL A 445 -11.45 -2.81 25.42
C VAL A 445 -11.47 -2.16 24.06
N ARG A 446 -12.17 -2.79 23.11
CA ARG A 446 -12.21 -2.33 21.72
C ARG A 446 -13.33 -1.32 21.52
N GLY A 447 -13.09 -0.26 20.75
CA GLY A 447 -14.13 0.70 20.37
C GLY A 447 -15.24 0.08 19.52
N GLU A 448 -16.31 0.84 19.30
CA GLU A 448 -17.40 0.42 18.42
C GLU A 448 -17.03 0.61 16.95
N VAL A 449 -17.69 -0.12 16.06
CA VAL A 449 -17.52 0.02 14.61
C VAL A 449 -18.49 1.09 14.11
N GLY A 450 -18.02 1.99 13.26
CA GLY A 450 -18.87 3.02 12.65
C GLY A 450 -19.86 2.46 11.63
N GLU A 451 -20.71 3.34 11.12
CA GLU A 451 -21.66 3.01 10.05
C GLU A 451 -20.96 3.01 8.68
N PRO A 452 -21.25 2.03 7.81
CA PRO A 452 -20.66 1.97 6.47
C PRO A 452 -21.13 3.15 5.61
N ALA A 453 -20.38 3.46 4.55
CA ALA A 453 -20.78 4.46 3.59
C ALA A 453 -22.11 4.08 2.94
N VAL A 454 -22.98 5.07 2.74
CA VAL A 454 -24.25 4.87 2.03
C VAL A 454 -24.04 5.26 0.57
N ILE A 455 -24.25 4.31 -0.33
CA ILE A 455 -23.95 4.45 -1.74
C ILE A 455 -25.22 4.23 -2.52
N THR A 456 -25.53 5.13 -3.44
CA THR A 456 -26.63 4.93 -4.38
C THR A 456 -26.14 4.98 -5.82
N ILE A 457 -26.64 4.07 -6.65
CA ILE A 457 -26.51 4.13 -8.11
C ILE A 457 -27.90 4.42 -8.67
N ASN A 458 -28.03 5.52 -9.41
CA ASN A 458 -29.29 5.96 -10.01
C ASN A 458 -30.45 6.07 -8.99
N GLY A 459 -30.12 6.34 -7.71
CA GLY A 459 -31.06 6.46 -6.60
C GLY A 459 -31.38 5.17 -5.85
N GLU A 460 -30.86 4.01 -6.28
CA GLU A 460 -30.99 2.75 -5.53
C GLU A 460 -29.75 2.47 -4.67
N GLU A 461 -29.95 2.06 -3.43
CA GLU A 461 -28.86 1.77 -2.49
C GLU A 461 -28.13 0.48 -2.87
N VAL A 462 -26.81 0.55 -2.96
CA VAL A 462 -25.95 -0.55 -3.37
C VAL A 462 -24.72 -0.67 -2.46
N ASN A 463 -24.00 -1.79 -2.55
CA ASN A 463 -22.73 -1.96 -1.84
C ASN A 463 -21.55 -1.37 -2.64
N LEU A 464 -20.38 -1.26 -1.99
CA LEU A 464 -19.13 -0.79 -2.61
C LEU A 464 -18.70 -1.61 -3.83
N GLY A 465 -18.99 -2.92 -3.82
CA GLY A 465 -18.68 -3.86 -4.90
C GLY A 465 -19.69 -3.87 -6.04
N ALA A 466 -20.70 -3.00 -6.02
CA ALA A 466 -21.74 -2.99 -7.03
C ALA A 466 -21.16 -2.55 -8.37
N LYS A 467 -21.49 -3.31 -9.41
CA LYS A 467 -21.02 -3.04 -10.76
C LYS A 467 -21.57 -1.71 -11.26
N ILE A 468 -20.69 -0.93 -11.86
CA ILE A 468 -21.05 0.32 -12.53
C ILE A 468 -21.16 0.07 -14.03
N ILE A 469 -22.16 0.69 -14.65
CA ILE A 469 -22.29 0.77 -16.10
C ILE A 469 -22.24 2.22 -16.59
N LYS A 470 -22.07 2.37 -17.90
CA LYS A 470 -21.98 3.68 -18.55
C LYS A 470 -23.19 4.55 -18.25
N ASN A 471 -22.91 5.81 -17.88
CA ASN A 471 -23.83 6.88 -17.50
C ASN A 471 -24.53 6.71 -16.15
N ASP A 472 -24.05 5.80 -15.29
CA ASP A 472 -24.56 5.72 -13.92
C ASP A 472 -24.33 7.03 -13.16
N ASN A 473 -25.30 7.39 -12.32
CA ASN A 473 -25.19 8.47 -11.36
C ASN A 473 -25.00 7.90 -9.95
N ILE A 474 -23.79 8.05 -9.43
CA ILE A 474 -23.33 7.47 -8.17
C ILE A 474 -23.29 8.58 -7.12
N VAL A 475 -23.93 8.36 -5.98
CA VAL A 475 -23.82 9.25 -4.82
C VAL A 475 -23.20 8.46 -3.68
N ILE A 476 -22.07 8.94 -3.17
CA ILE A 476 -21.33 8.34 -2.07
C ILE A 476 -21.43 9.27 -0.87
N LYS A 477 -22.11 8.81 0.18
CA LYS A 477 -22.15 9.46 1.48
C LYS A 477 -21.15 8.76 2.41
N GLU A 478 -20.25 9.55 3.01
CA GLU A 478 -19.15 9.05 3.81
C GLU A 478 -19.58 8.11 4.95
N SER A 479 -18.77 7.08 5.20
CA SER A 479 -18.83 6.23 6.39
C SER A 479 -18.47 7.00 7.65
N THR A 480 -18.94 6.53 8.81
CA THR A 480 -18.65 7.16 10.10
C THR A 480 -17.56 6.40 10.87
N ALA A 481 -16.99 7.07 11.87
CA ALA A 481 -16.16 6.42 12.89
C ALA A 481 -17.06 6.00 14.05
N GLY A 482 -16.91 4.76 14.51
CA GLY A 482 -17.60 4.27 15.70
C GLY A 482 -17.08 4.97 16.96
N SER A 483 -17.85 4.91 18.04
CA SER A 483 -17.46 5.54 19.30
C SER A 483 -16.25 4.86 19.93
N ASP A 484 -15.36 5.66 20.53
CA ASP A 484 -14.22 5.19 21.30
C ASP A 484 -14.66 4.24 22.42
N ALA A 485 -13.80 3.27 22.76
CA ALA A 485 -14.07 2.35 23.85
C ALA A 485 -14.18 3.11 25.18
N LYS A 486 -15.25 2.80 25.91
CA LYS A 486 -15.50 3.34 27.24
C LYS A 486 -15.76 2.20 28.20
N MET A 487 -15.22 2.31 29.40
CA MET A 487 -15.46 1.36 30.48
C MET A 487 -15.40 2.11 31.81
N ASN A 488 -16.37 1.85 32.68
CA ASN A 488 -16.34 2.35 34.05
C ASN A 488 -15.75 1.30 35.00
N ILE A 489 -15.17 1.75 36.11
CA ILE A 489 -14.64 0.89 37.17
C ILE A 489 -15.66 -0.15 37.63
N GLY A 490 -16.93 0.25 37.80
CA GLY A 490 -18.01 -0.64 38.22
C GLY A 490 -18.29 -1.81 37.25
N SER A 491 -17.81 -1.74 36.01
CA SER A 491 -17.94 -2.82 35.02
C SER A 491 -16.90 -3.93 35.21
N LEU A 492 -15.82 -3.67 35.97
CA LEU A 492 -14.75 -4.63 36.20
C LEU A 492 -15.25 -5.81 37.08
N PRO A 493 -15.08 -7.07 36.64
CA PRO A 493 -15.46 -8.23 37.45
C PRO A 493 -14.82 -8.26 38.84
N GLU A 494 -13.57 -7.77 38.95
CA GLU A 494 -12.79 -7.71 40.18
C GLU A 494 -13.39 -6.73 41.20
N PHE A 495 -13.94 -5.60 40.72
CA PHE A 495 -14.59 -4.58 41.55
C PHE A 495 -15.95 -5.05 42.07
N LYS A 496 -16.66 -5.89 41.31
CA LYS A 496 -17.94 -6.50 41.72
C LYS A 496 -17.82 -7.56 42.82
N GLN A 497 -16.60 -7.95 43.17
CA GLN A 497 -16.37 -8.86 44.29
C GLN A 497 -16.49 -8.11 45.61
N SER A 498 -17.03 -8.77 46.62
CA SER A 498 -17.07 -8.25 47.99
C SER A 498 -15.87 -8.73 48.82
N LEU A 499 -15.49 -7.95 49.83
CA LEU A 499 -14.52 -8.32 50.87
C LEU A 499 -15.27 -8.67 52.16
N THR A 500 -15.01 -9.82 52.77
CA THR A 500 -15.63 -10.20 54.05
C THR A 500 -14.68 -9.94 55.22
N LEU A 501 -15.09 -9.13 56.19
CA LEU A 501 -14.29 -8.76 57.37
C LEU A 501 -14.96 -9.28 58.66
N THR A 502 -14.16 -9.76 59.62
CA THR A 502 -14.66 -10.21 60.93
C THR A 502 -14.52 -9.08 61.95
N ILE A 503 -15.63 -8.57 62.45
CA ILE A 503 -15.69 -7.39 63.33
C ILE A 503 -16.48 -7.73 64.59
N ASN A 504 -15.86 -7.62 65.77
CA ASN A 504 -16.43 -8.02 67.06
C ASN A 504 -17.12 -9.41 66.99
N ALA A 505 -16.42 -10.39 66.40
CA ALA A 505 -16.89 -11.76 66.14
C ALA A 505 -18.04 -11.95 65.11
N ASN A 506 -18.44 -10.91 64.37
CA ASN A 506 -19.44 -11.00 63.29
C ASN A 506 -18.80 -10.81 61.91
N ASN A 507 -19.27 -11.53 60.89
CA ASN A 507 -18.79 -11.34 59.51
C ASN A 507 -19.61 -10.27 58.79
N ILE A 508 -18.93 -9.23 58.29
CA ILE A 508 -19.52 -8.13 57.53
C ILE A 508 -19.02 -8.20 56.08
N VAL A 509 -19.93 -8.11 55.13
CA VAL A 509 -19.62 -8.09 53.68
C VAL A 509 -19.52 -6.63 53.24
N CYS A 510 -18.33 -6.22 52.83
CA CYS A 510 -18.03 -4.86 52.40
C CYS A 510 -17.77 -4.82 50.88
N PRO A 511 -18.14 -3.74 50.17
CA PRO A 511 -17.75 -3.55 48.76
C PRO A 511 -16.23 -3.36 48.65
N LYS A 512 -15.63 -3.60 47.48
CA LYS A 512 -14.22 -3.25 47.28
C LYS A 512 -14.07 -1.78 46.89
N PHE A 513 -12.91 -1.20 47.21
CA PHE A 513 -12.50 0.10 46.69
C PHE A 513 -11.60 -0.08 45.47
N ALA A 514 -11.60 0.93 44.61
CA ALA A 514 -10.67 1.03 43.49
C ALA A 514 -9.83 2.30 43.64
N MET A 515 -8.56 2.18 43.29
CA MET A 515 -7.69 3.31 43.03
C MET A 515 -7.38 3.36 41.54
N VAL A 516 -7.32 4.57 40.98
CA VAL A 516 -6.79 4.83 39.64
C VAL A 516 -5.62 5.76 39.81
N ASN A 517 -4.44 5.37 39.33
CA ASN A 517 -3.20 6.16 39.44
C ASN A 517 -2.92 6.63 40.89
N LYS A 518 -3.25 5.77 41.87
CA LYS A 518 -3.13 5.98 43.34
C LYS A 518 -4.17 6.92 43.99
N GLU A 519 -5.20 7.34 43.27
CA GLU A 519 -6.32 8.11 43.82
C GLU A 519 -7.58 7.25 43.95
N HIS A 520 -8.32 7.39 45.06
CA HIS A 520 -9.58 6.68 45.24
C HIS A 520 -10.64 7.20 44.27
N VAL A 521 -11.30 6.28 43.56
CA VAL A 521 -12.36 6.61 42.60
C VAL A 521 -13.65 5.86 42.90
N SER A 522 -14.76 6.44 42.46
CA SER A 522 -16.08 5.78 42.52
C SER A 522 -16.24 4.75 41.40
N GLU A 523 -17.25 3.90 41.53
CA GLU A 523 -17.63 2.94 40.48
C GLU A 523 -18.03 3.60 39.15
N SER A 524 -18.43 4.87 39.19
CA SER A 524 -18.84 5.66 38.01
C SER A 524 -17.66 6.30 37.28
N HIS A 525 -16.43 6.16 37.78
CA HIS A 525 -15.25 6.69 37.12
C HIS A 525 -15.03 5.97 35.79
N GLU A 526 -14.93 6.74 34.70
CA GLU A 526 -14.63 6.25 33.35
C GLU A 526 -13.11 6.09 33.22
N ILE A 527 -12.67 4.85 32.99
CA ILE A 527 -11.27 4.48 32.85
C ILE A 527 -10.69 5.15 31.59
N GLN A 528 -9.54 5.79 31.74
CA GLN A 528 -8.79 6.42 30.66
C GLN A 528 -7.66 5.52 30.16
N SER A 529 -7.22 5.74 28.92
CA SER A 529 -6.13 4.96 28.34
C SER A 529 -4.82 5.23 29.09
N GLY A 530 -4.11 4.17 29.48
CA GLY A 530 -2.89 4.23 30.28
C GLY A 530 -3.13 4.16 31.79
N ASP A 531 -4.38 4.18 32.25
CA ASP A 531 -4.68 4.12 33.67
C ASP A 531 -4.16 2.85 34.33
N GLU A 532 -3.62 3.01 35.55
CA GLU A 532 -3.30 1.93 36.45
C GLU A 532 -4.40 1.80 37.50
N VAL A 533 -5.30 0.85 37.28
CA VAL A 533 -6.40 0.53 38.19
C VAL A 533 -5.94 -0.52 39.19
N GLU A 534 -6.03 -0.20 40.48
CA GLU A 534 -5.81 -1.14 41.57
C GLU A 534 -7.13 -1.39 42.30
N ILE A 535 -7.58 -2.65 42.31
CA ILE A 535 -8.74 -3.06 43.10
C ILE A 535 -8.24 -3.51 44.47
N LEU A 536 -8.54 -2.71 45.49
CA LEU A 536 -8.03 -2.92 46.83
C LEU A 536 -8.71 -4.11 47.50
N ASN A 537 -7.91 -5.05 47.98
CA ASN A 537 -8.37 -6.20 48.76
C ASN A 537 -8.26 -5.97 50.28
N TYR A 538 -8.31 -4.71 50.70
CA TYR A 538 -8.23 -4.30 52.10
C TYR A 538 -9.06 -3.03 52.33
N TYR A 539 -9.39 -2.79 53.60
CA TYR A 539 -9.89 -1.51 54.12
C TYR A 539 -8.85 -0.93 55.07
N THR A 540 -8.73 0.38 55.19
CA THR A 540 -8.10 0.99 56.36
C THR A 540 -9.08 0.99 57.53
N VAL A 541 -8.57 1.08 58.76
CA VAL A 541 -9.41 1.24 59.96
C VAL A 541 -10.34 2.43 59.83
N ALA A 542 -9.85 3.56 59.31
CA ALA A 542 -10.65 4.76 59.07
C ALA A 542 -11.81 4.52 58.09
N GLU A 543 -11.53 3.90 56.94
CA GLU A 543 -12.56 3.59 55.94
C GLU A 543 -13.61 2.61 56.48
N LEU A 544 -13.17 1.62 57.27
CA LEU A 544 -14.08 0.65 57.88
C LEU A 544 -14.99 1.30 58.92
N MET A 545 -14.45 2.18 59.77
CA MET A 545 -15.23 2.89 60.78
C MET A 545 -16.22 3.87 60.14
N ALA A 546 -15.81 4.56 59.07
CA ALA A 546 -16.70 5.40 58.28
C ALA A 546 -17.81 4.58 57.61
N PHE A 547 -17.50 3.41 57.06
CA PHE A 547 -18.50 2.49 56.49
C PHE A 547 -19.51 1.99 57.53
N MET A 548 -19.07 1.80 58.78
CA MET A 548 -19.92 1.39 59.90
C MET A 548 -20.65 2.55 60.61
N ASP A 549 -20.42 3.80 60.17
CA ASP A 549 -20.94 5.03 60.81
C ASP A 549 -20.52 5.18 62.29
N ILE A 550 -19.27 4.82 62.59
CA ILE A 550 -18.67 4.89 63.93
C ILE A 550 -17.58 5.97 63.95
N ALA A 551 -17.71 6.92 64.89
CA ALA A 551 -16.73 7.96 65.09
C ALA A 551 -15.44 7.37 65.73
N ILE A 552 -14.35 7.36 64.96
CA ILE A 552 -13.08 6.69 65.31
C ILE A 552 -12.44 7.18 66.62
N ASP A 553 -12.73 8.42 67.02
CA ASP A 553 -12.24 9.04 68.25
C ASP A 553 -12.93 8.51 69.50
N THR A 554 -14.12 7.90 69.37
CA THR A 554 -14.94 7.40 70.49
C THR A 554 -14.60 5.97 70.94
N VAL A 555 -13.79 5.24 70.17
CA VAL A 555 -13.50 3.82 70.39
C VAL A 555 -12.00 3.52 70.40
N ASP A 556 -11.58 2.55 71.20
CA ASP A 556 -10.26 1.91 71.13
C ASP A 556 -10.35 0.71 70.17
N ILE A 557 -9.55 0.72 69.11
CA ILE A 557 -9.62 -0.26 68.01
C ILE A 557 -8.39 -1.15 68.02
N THR A 558 -8.61 -2.46 67.92
CA THR A 558 -7.56 -3.46 67.74
C THR A 558 -7.78 -4.25 66.45
N VAL A 559 -6.68 -4.59 65.78
CA VAL A 559 -6.65 -5.49 64.62
C VAL A 559 -5.76 -6.66 65.01
N ASN A 560 -6.30 -7.89 64.99
CA ASN A 560 -5.64 -9.11 65.45
C ASN A 560 -5.03 -8.97 66.86
N ASN A 561 -5.78 -8.36 67.79
CA ASN A 561 -5.37 -8.10 69.18
C ASN A 561 -4.23 -7.09 69.39
N ALA A 562 -3.81 -6.36 68.35
CA ALA A 562 -2.87 -5.24 68.47
C ALA A 562 -3.59 -3.89 68.29
N PRO A 563 -3.25 -2.83 69.06
CA PRO A 563 -3.76 -1.48 68.82
C PRO A 563 -3.50 -1.05 67.37
N ALA A 564 -4.52 -0.51 66.71
CA ALA A 564 -4.43 -0.13 65.31
C ALA A 564 -4.63 1.38 65.12
N LEU A 565 -3.81 1.97 64.25
CA LEU A 565 -3.93 3.35 63.81
C LEU A 565 -4.96 3.47 62.67
N PRO A 566 -5.55 4.65 62.42
CA PRO A 566 -6.55 4.86 61.37
C PRO A 566 -6.14 4.34 59.97
N GLU A 567 -4.87 4.44 59.62
CA GLU A 567 -4.29 4.01 58.34
C GLU A 567 -3.96 2.50 58.27
N THR A 568 -4.15 1.76 59.36
CA THR A 568 -3.84 0.32 59.42
C THR A 568 -4.71 -0.44 58.42
N LYS A 569 -4.07 -1.18 57.50
CA LYS A 569 -4.75 -1.98 56.48
C LYS A 569 -5.29 -3.29 57.08
N ILE A 570 -6.55 -3.57 56.80
CA ILE A 570 -7.33 -4.71 57.26
C ILE A 570 -7.68 -5.55 56.03
N TYR A 571 -7.13 -6.76 55.98
CA TYR A 571 -7.37 -7.71 54.90
C TYR A 571 -8.42 -8.73 55.30
N GLU A 572 -8.91 -9.49 54.34
CA GLU A 572 -9.77 -10.64 54.61
C GLU A 572 -9.12 -11.58 55.63
N ARG A 573 -9.92 -12.05 56.61
CA ARG A 573 -9.50 -12.88 57.77
C ARG A 573 -8.80 -12.14 58.91
N PHE A 574 -8.64 -10.82 58.84
CA PHE A 574 -8.24 -10.05 60.03
C PHE A 574 -9.44 -9.86 60.95
N GLU A 575 -9.20 -9.99 62.25
CA GLU A 575 -10.22 -9.75 63.28
C GLU A 575 -10.08 -8.32 63.80
N VAL A 576 -11.11 -7.50 63.58
CA VAL A 576 -11.18 -6.13 64.08
C VAL A 576 -12.07 -6.14 65.32
N SER A 577 -11.58 -5.63 66.43
CA SER A 577 -12.38 -5.43 67.64
C SER A 577 -12.32 -3.98 68.06
N PHE A 578 -13.42 -3.44 68.59
CA PHE A 578 -13.43 -2.08 69.11
C PHE A 578 -14.31 -1.96 70.36
N ALA A 579 -13.88 -1.11 71.30
CA ALA A 579 -14.60 -0.86 72.55
C ALA A 579 -14.67 0.66 72.84
N PRO A 580 -15.73 1.18 73.48
CA PRO A 580 -15.83 2.60 73.82
C PRO A 580 -14.69 3.06 74.73
N LYS A 581 -14.09 4.23 74.45
CA LYS A 581 -13.08 4.83 75.32
C LYS A 581 -13.67 5.17 76.69
N LYS A 582 -12.97 4.80 77.77
CA LYS A 582 -13.38 5.17 79.15
C LYS A 582 -13.07 6.64 79.43
N VAL A 583 -14.11 7.42 79.71
CA VAL A 583 -13.99 8.84 80.13
C VAL A 583 -13.47 8.90 81.57
N SER A 584 -12.30 9.52 81.79
CA SER A 584 -11.78 9.84 83.13
C SER A 584 -12.27 11.23 83.58
N ASN A 585 -13.14 11.28 84.60
CA ASN A 585 -13.57 12.51 85.26
C ASN A 585 -12.53 12.97 86.30
N TYR A 586 -12.03 14.20 86.20
CA TYR A 586 -11.43 14.93 87.32
C TYR A 586 -11.91 16.39 87.35
N THR A 587 -12.49 16.77 88.49
CA THR A 587 -12.81 18.10 89.04
C THR A 587 -12.41 18.02 90.53
N ALA A 588 -11.84 18.99 91.26
CA ALA A 588 -11.89 20.45 91.24
C ALA A 588 -10.76 21.10 92.12
N GLU A 589 -10.38 22.35 91.78
CA GLU A 589 -10.07 23.56 92.60
C GLU A 589 -9.00 23.58 93.76
N PRO A 590 -8.65 24.75 94.35
CA PRO A 590 -7.80 25.84 93.83
C PRO A 590 -6.67 26.26 94.83
N ASN A 591 -5.71 27.11 94.43
CA ASN A 591 -4.98 27.93 95.41
C ASN A 591 -4.38 29.22 94.82
N ASN A 592 -4.58 30.30 95.56
CA ASN A 592 -4.16 31.68 95.31
C ASN A 592 -2.65 31.90 95.48
N ASN A 593 -2.10 32.86 94.73
CA ASN A 593 -1.26 33.96 95.23
C ASN A 593 -1.04 35.03 94.12
N GLU A 594 -1.35 36.28 94.47
CA GLU A 594 -1.05 37.55 93.76
C GLU A 594 0.21 38.22 94.38
N PRO A 595 0.68 39.43 93.97
CA PRO A 595 0.96 39.99 92.62
C PRO A 595 2.34 40.76 92.60
N GLU A 596 2.45 41.81 91.75
CA GLU A 596 3.51 42.85 91.55
C GLU A 596 4.53 42.59 90.41
N ASP A 597 4.93 43.55 89.56
CA ASP A 597 4.49 44.92 89.21
C ASP A 597 5.31 45.37 87.98
N GLY A 598 4.91 46.46 87.31
CA GLY A 598 5.82 47.34 86.54
C GLY A 598 5.89 47.14 85.01
N ILE A 599 5.22 47.93 84.15
CA ILE A 599 5.42 49.37 83.80
C ILE A 599 6.24 49.57 82.51
N THR A 600 5.52 50.07 81.49
CA THR A 600 5.88 51.05 80.42
C THR A 600 6.96 50.71 79.39
N GLU A 601 6.99 51.26 78.17
CA GLU A 601 6.08 52.03 77.29
C GLU A 601 6.98 52.48 76.10
N THR A 602 6.37 53.04 75.06
CA THR A 602 6.95 53.84 73.97
C THR A 602 7.70 53.05 72.89
N GLY A 603 7.49 53.28 71.59
CA GLY A 603 6.70 54.26 70.86
C GLY A 603 7.16 54.25 69.39
N ALA A 604 6.20 54.42 68.46
CA ALA A 604 6.24 55.27 67.26
C ALA A 604 7.53 55.31 66.39
N ASP A 605 7.52 55.27 65.06
CA ASP A 605 6.59 55.90 64.12
C ASP A 605 6.78 55.36 62.68
N GLU A 606 5.67 55.41 61.94
CA GLU A 606 5.45 55.82 60.53
C GLU A 606 6.32 55.35 59.32
N THR A 607 5.60 54.71 58.37
CA THR A 607 5.54 54.88 56.88
C THR A 607 6.84 54.83 56.06
N GLU A 608 6.98 54.08 54.96
CA GLU A 608 6.23 54.14 53.68
C GLU A 608 6.43 52.87 52.82
N THR A 609 5.38 52.54 52.04
CA THR A 609 5.26 51.91 50.71
C THR A 609 6.15 50.75 50.18
N SER A 610 5.42 49.83 49.53
CA SER A 610 5.67 49.09 48.27
C SER A 610 6.39 47.72 48.24
N GLU A 611 5.60 46.76 47.73
CA GLU A 611 5.84 45.66 46.77
C GLU A 611 6.70 44.41 47.09
N ASP A 612 6.05 43.28 46.76
CA ASP A 612 6.50 42.01 46.19
C ASP A 612 7.29 40.92 46.95
N ASN A 613 6.55 39.81 47.14
CA ASN A 613 6.86 38.40 46.92
C ASN A 613 8.30 37.86 47.09
N ALA A 614 8.45 36.96 48.08
CA ALA A 614 9.43 35.87 48.02
C ALA A 614 8.85 34.57 48.60
N THR A 615 8.78 33.54 47.76
CA THR A 615 8.52 32.13 48.09
C THR A 615 9.80 31.41 48.53
N VAL A 616 9.70 30.59 49.58
CA VAL A 616 10.78 29.73 50.11
C VAL A 616 10.52 28.25 49.75
N LYS A 617 11.61 27.54 49.36
CA LYS A 617 11.69 26.11 48.98
C LYS A 617 11.57 25.15 50.20
N PRO A 618 11.15 23.88 50.01
CA PRO A 618 11.37 22.81 50.97
C PRO A 618 12.63 21.99 50.66
N THR A 619 13.28 21.56 51.74
CA THR A 619 14.55 20.81 51.86
C THR A 619 14.40 19.30 51.65
N GLY A 620 15.34 18.68 50.92
CA GLY A 620 15.47 17.22 50.80
C GLY A 620 16.31 16.68 49.62
N ALA A 621 16.62 17.51 48.62
CA ALA A 621 17.47 17.11 47.49
C ALA A 621 18.96 17.21 47.83
N LYS A 622 19.75 16.20 47.44
CA LYS A 622 21.21 16.28 47.42
C LYS A 622 21.67 16.31 45.97
N ASP A 623 22.57 17.24 45.66
CA ASP A 623 23.21 17.29 44.35
C ASP A 623 24.31 16.23 44.28
N VAL A 624 24.30 15.44 43.21
CA VAL A 624 25.25 14.36 42.94
C VAL A 624 26.01 14.71 41.66
N ILE A 625 27.33 14.69 41.69
CA ILE A 625 28.18 15.03 40.54
C ILE A 625 28.75 13.75 39.95
N VAL A 626 28.48 13.49 38.67
CA VAL A 626 28.98 12.31 37.93
C VAL A 626 29.75 12.73 36.68
N ILE A 627 30.57 11.83 36.11
CA ILE A 627 31.30 12.08 34.88
C ILE A 627 30.73 11.18 33.77
N VAL A 628 29.96 11.76 32.84
CA VAL A 628 29.36 11.05 31.70
C VAL A 628 30.18 11.33 30.44
N ASN A 629 30.76 10.30 29.81
CA ASN A 629 31.59 10.42 28.60
C ASN A 629 32.67 11.54 28.68
N LYS A 630 33.34 11.65 29.84
CA LYS A 630 34.35 12.67 30.17
C LYS A 630 33.81 14.10 30.41
N ALA A 631 32.49 14.29 30.50
CA ALA A 631 31.86 15.55 30.88
C ALA A 631 31.26 15.45 32.30
N ALA A 632 31.47 16.47 33.14
CA ALA A 632 30.87 16.53 34.47
C ALA A 632 29.38 16.93 34.37
N VAL A 633 28.50 16.18 35.02
CA VAL A 633 27.04 16.37 35.04
C VAL A 633 26.57 16.44 36.49
N ILE A 634 25.77 17.45 36.82
CA ILE A 634 25.21 17.65 38.16
C ILE A 634 23.75 17.18 38.16
N LEU A 635 23.46 16.13 38.91
CA LEU A 635 22.11 15.60 39.11
C LEU A 635 21.52 16.26 40.35
N SER A 636 20.45 17.05 40.18
CA SER A 636 19.80 17.80 41.27
C SER A 636 18.29 17.59 41.28
N GLY A 637 17.66 17.70 42.46
CA GLY A 637 16.20 17.62 42.61
C GLY A 637 15.60 16.27 43.06
N LYS A 638 16.40 15.19 43.18
CA LYS A 638 15.97 13.91 43.76
C LYS A 638 16.82 13.51 44.99
N PRO A 639 16.28 12.71 45.93
CA PRO A 639 17.03 12.20 47.08
C PRO A 639 18.01 11.07 46.73
N ALA A 640 17.83 10.39 45.58
CA ALA A 640 18.70 9.36 45.02
C ALA A 640 18.52 9.32 43.49
N TYR A 641 19.52 8.82 42.77
CA TYR A 641 19.51 8.71 41.31
C TYR A 641 19.79 7.28 40.84
N ILE A 642 19.20 6.92 39.71
CA ILE A 642 19.48 5.71 38.94
C ILE A 642 19.94 6.09 37.53
N PHE A 643 20.51 5.15 36.79
CA PHE A 643 21.14 5.42 35.49
C PHE A 643 20.22 6.17 34.51
N VAL A 644 18.93 5.82 34.43
CA VAL A 644 17.99 6.49 33.51
C VAL A 644 17.83 7.98 33.81
N ASP A 645 17.98 8.40 35.07
CA ASP A 645 17.86 9.81 35.45
C ASP A 645 18.94 10.67 34.79
N ILE A 646 20.07 10.08 34.38
CA ILE A 646 21.15 10.80 33.68
C ILE A 646 20.65 11.36 32.35
N LEU A 647 19.68 10.71 31.69
CA LEU A 647 19.14 11.17 30.41
C LEU A 647 18.39 12.50 30.52
N ASP A 648 17.92 12.85 31.72
CA ASP A 648 17.29 14.14 31.99
C ASP A 648 18.31 15.28 32.10
N PHE A 649 19.58 14.97 32.41
CA PHE A 649 20.65 15.95 32.67
C PHE A 649 21.82 15.89 31.67
N TYR A 650 21.91 14.83 30.86
CA TYR A 650 22.92 14.64 29.82
C TYR A 650 22.24 14.40 28.46
N PRO A 651 22.52 15.25 27.44
CA PRO A 651 21.81 15.20 26.16
C PRO A 651 22.26 14.01 25.32
N PHE A 652 21.54 12.89 25.44
CA PHE A 652 21.76 11.67 24.65
C PHE A 652 20.45 11.20 24.01
N ASP A 653 20.38 11.24 22.67
CA ASP A 653 19.20 10.83 21.91
C ASP A 653 19.10 9.30 21.82
N THR A 654 18.07 8.73 22.46
CA THR A 654 17.78 7.30 22.46
C THR A 654 16.73 6.91 21.40
N HIS A 655 16.10 7.87 20.71
CA HIS A 655 15.07 7.61 19.69
C HIS A 655 15.65 7.21 18.34
N LYS A 656 16.94 7.47 18.10
CA LYS A 656 17.67 7.03 16.91
C LYS A 656 18.83 6.12 17.32
N ALA A 657 18.79 4.85 16.91
CA ALA A 657 19.90 3.94 17.12
C ALA A 657 21.13 4.41 16.34
N GLY A 658 22.18 4.83 17.04
CA GLY A 658 23.44 5.33 16.47
C GLY A 658 24.49 4.24 16.20
N GLY A 659 24.14 2.95 16.35
CA GLY A 659 25.04 1.81 16.29
C GLY A 659 24.30 0.49 16.53
N THR A 660 25.04 -0.62 16.67
CA THR A 660 24.47 -1.97 16.82
C THR A 660 24.16 -2.36 18.27
N GLU A 661 24.82 -1.72 19.24
CA GLU A 661 24.62 -1.95 20.67
C GLU A 661 24.74 -0.62 21.43
N LEU A 662 23.85 -0.38 22.41
CA LEU A 662 24.00 0.72 23.36
C LEU A 662 24.92 0.27 24.50
N VAL A 663 26.08 0.91 24.62
CA VAL A 663 27.02 0.67 25.71
C VAL A 663 26.63 1.54 26.90
N MET A 664 26.36 0.89 28.03
CA MET A 664 26.04 1.52 29.31
C MET A 664 26.94 0.93 30.39
N THR A 665 27.84 1.74 30.95
CA THR A 665 28.66 1.33 32.09
C THR A 665 28.69 2.37 33.19
N VAL A 666 28.77 1.89 34.44
CA VAL A 666 29.09 2.70 35.62
C VAL A 666 30.38 2.13 36.21
N ASN A 667 31.41 2.97 36.35
CA ASN A 667 32.75 2.61 36.80
C ASN A 667 33.36 1.41 36.04
N GLY A 668 33.08 1.32 34.72
CA GLY A 668 33.57 0.27 33.84
C GLY A 668 32.83 -1.07 33.91
N GLN A 669 31.75 -1.18 34.69
CA GLN A 669 30.89 -2.36 34.73
C GLN A 669 29.61 -2.15 33.93
N LYS A 670 29.22 -3.14 33.12
CA LYS A 670 27.95 -3.11 32.35
C LYS A 670 26.77 -3.04 33.32
N CYS A 671 25.85 -2.12 33.04
CA CYS A 671 24.73 -1.81 33.91
C CYS A 671 23.40 -1.78 33.12
N ASP A 672 22.29 -1.69 33.85
CA ASP A 672 20.96 -1.45 33.30
C ASP A 672 20.44 -0.06 33.69
N PHE A 673 19.28 0.32 33.16
CA PHE A 673 18.67 1.64 33.41
C PHE A 673 18.27 1.88 34.89
N MET A 674 18.16 0.82 35.69
CA MET A 674 17.75 0.88 37.09
C MET A 674 18.95 0.87 38.05
N THR A 675 20.17 0.80 37.52
CA THR A 675 21.39 0.74 38.33
C THR A 675 21.56 2.04 39.13
N PRO A 676 21.74 1.97 40.47
CA PRO A 676 21.93 3.16 41.30
C PRO A 676 23.18 3.95 40.93
N VAL A 677 23.07 5.28 40.95
CA VAL A 677 24.14 6.22 40.60
C VAL A 677 24.52 7.02 41.84
N HIS A 678 25.82 7.06 42.13
CA HIS A 678 26.38 7.72 43.29
C HIS A 678 27.33 8.84 42.89
N ASP A 679 27.69 9.66 43.87
CA ASP A 679 28.59 10.79 43.67
C ASP A 679 29.97 10.32 43.20
N SER A 680 30.52 11.02 42.21
CA SER A 680 31.79 10.74 41.53
C SER A 680 31.82 9.49 40.65
N ASP A 681 30.67 8.88 40.32
CA ASP A 681 30.62 7.76 39.36
C ASP A 681 31.06 8.17 37.94
N ILE A 682 31.81 7.29 37.28
CA ILE A 682 32.26 7.44 35.89
C ILE A 682 31.36 6.62 34.98
N ILE A 683 30.73 7.27 34.01
CA ILE A 683 29.64 6.71 33.23
C ILE A 683 29.99 6.78 31.75
N GLU A 684 29.91 5.63 31.07
CA GLU A 684 30.01 5.56 29.62
C GLU A 684 28.64 5.23 29.04
N LEU A 685 28.16 6.11 28.15
CA LEU A 685 26.88 6.00 27.48
C LEU A 685 27.04 6.37 26.01
N TYR A 686 27.15 5.38 25.13
CA TYR A 686 27.31 5.62 23.68
C TYR A 686 26.84 4.43 22.85
N TRP A 687 26.52 4.68 21.59
CA TRP A 687 26.24 3.62 20.61
C TRP A 687 27.56 3.08 20.04
N LYS A 688 27.71 1.74 20.00
CA LYS A 688 28.87 1.04 19.46
C LYS A 688 28.63 0.46 18.06
#